data_AF-A0ABD1CSR3-F1
#
_entry.id   AF-A0ABD1CSR3-F1
#
_cell.length_a   1.000
_cell.length_b   1.000
_cell.length_c   1.000
_cell.angle_alpha   90.00
_cell.angle_beta   90.00
_cell.angle_gamma   90.00
#
_symmetry.space_group_name_H-M   'P 1'
#
loop_
_entity.id
_entity.type
_entity.pdbx_description
1 polymer ?
#
loop_
_entity_poly.entity_id
_entity_poly.type
_entity_poly.pdbx_seq_one_letter_code
_entity_poly.pdbx_strand_id
1 'polypeptide(L)'
;MNPEENPTSISVQADEFNASIVDQSGVLEKDHPLLERFQQALKAHLLRVKDQLEEEIAELDHRLEQNEKDSEEVGARLYDLQEEIDSQKELLDIYGKEIMEVSARRKVAEEMAAGYKKEYDEENLKLKEFKRIHNEHLVELDNLTILEAEFSKWDQEIKDEIAVAKRVASKDVKDQMAAAEEKRKKDLLVFNLDAEVRRKERELEGIEEQIKEQEGATDVINRSLADANSDLEVLQHEHKRLFQAWGEVIVAIQQRDRVLSRTKEELEKVYEEHKVIKSKTDITKKTAAKEMEQNEKLSGFKARIQGDINVLEKQVNKEQEEEDKLTRELDHYALILEQTEADMLKAQQEGLLIANHLKSLRQTLNQQNQKKFELEEQILELLQDQITTDKAGESQGKTLRETQEKRRELEIGMSDTEHKLSIALLDLEKWRGIVEKSKGEVSQIKKEHDSLDNEARKYDDEIKIIKEIIATKLRKLDSLNRQLEQLITQAGGHELNPDELKLLDVQHDILELDAKIKEAQENWLKLQNSVVSLSEKRVQQLNDINYSRKKLLLVEQKAIKIETRLEEVLSENREIVRSLSTLNSRLDTVSLELFKTKKTHEKEEMECEISHQQTTERLREAELSVLNLEQDLADLGKEIDECKQEVLDKHREALSWETKYKMSYEAKKFKDEESAQNSEIGIMKAEIHRMQVRFTQLKRMQEKLVTDLENTVHHREHIFDTVNAREKVYGSKFKSRSTMQHKINELKNKLKIVFGEISDTEKNLIEIDTAQKLLQAEIENKSQQIEEEKIQTSLIKSEIEQATLLKQENLDYIVRHQYRARRYRAFAGANQLPKFRNEILIQADLQRQREINETIGGIVENLMIDFPGQRFNLSKIWQTLK
;
A
#
# COMPACT_ATOMS: atom_id res chain seq x y z
N MET A 1 -72.13 47.37 66.51
CA MET A 1 -72.25 48.44 67.52
C MET A 1 -72.23 49.76 66.79
N ASN A 2 -73.07 50.72 67.19
CA ASN A 2 -72.93 52.15 66.91
C ASN A 2 -71.80 52.73 67.82
N PRO A 3 -71.30 53.99 67.66
CA PRO A 3 -72.04 55.22 67.29
C PRO A 3 -71.35 56.15 66.24
N GLU A 4 -72.11 56.93 65.45
CA GLU A 4 -72.38 58.40 65.52
C GLU A 4 -71.24 59.28 64.89
N GLU A 5 -71.45 60.50 64.38
CA GLU A 5 -72.56 61.47 64.53
C GLU A 5 -72.83 62.29 63.21
N ASN A 6 -73.68 63.34 63.22
CA ASN A 6 -74.30 63.95 62.02
C ASN A 6 -73.92 65.46 61.70
N PRO A 7 -74.83 66.43 61.37
CA PRO A 7 -74.87 67.04 60.02
C PRO A 7 -74.96 68.59 60.00
N THR A 8 -75.24 69.23 58.85
CA THR A 8 -76.21 70.38 58.78
C THR A 8 -76.86 70.61 57.38
N SER A 9 -77.52 71.76 57.11
CA SER A 9 -78.54 71.96 56.04
C SER A 9 -78.82 73.45 55.72
N ILE A 10 -79.93 73.76 54.99
CA ILE A 10 -80.60 75.09 54.76
C ILE A 10 -80.07 75.87 53.52
N SER A 11 -80.82 76.41 52.53
CA SER A 11 -82.24 76.85 52.29
C SER A 11 -82.54 78.36 52.57
N VAL A 12 -83.55 79.07 52.03
CA VAL A 12 -84.83 78.64 51.39
C VAL A 12 -85.28 79.37 50.08
N GLN A 13 -86.10 80.46 50.08
CA GLN A 13 -86.91 80.93 48.91
C GLN A 13 -87.29 82.45 48.91
N ALA A 14 -87.95 82.89 47.82
CA ALA A 14 -88.94 84.00 47.66
C ALA A 14 -88.41 85.45 47.40
N ASP A 15 -89.02 86.35 46.60
CA ASP A 15 -90.46 86.73 46.42
C ASP A 15 -90.75 87.51 45.10
N GLU A 16 -92.02 87.89 44.83
CA GLU A 16 -92.51 88.71 43.69
C GLU A 16 -92.80 90.19 44.06
N PHE A 17 -92.78 91.17 43.11
CA PHE A 17 -93.91 92.12 42.91
C PHE A 17 -93.86 93.13 41.73
N ASN A 18 -95.07 93.45 41.25
CA ASN A 18 -95.58 94.73 40.69
C ASN A 18 -95.22 95.27 39.28
N ALA A 19 -96.16 96.09 38.76
CA ALA A 19 -96.31 96.40 37.33
C ALA A 19 -96.70 97.86 37.01
N SER A 20 -96.76 98.16 35.70
CA SER A 20 -97.60 99.17 35.00
C SER A 20 -97.08 100.60 34.73
N ILE A 21 -97.67 101.20 33.68
CA ILE A 21 -97.70 102.62 33.24
C ILE A 21 -96.47 103.19 32.49
N VAL A 22 -96.40 102.83 31.21
CA VAL A 22 -96.68 103.73 30.04
C VAL A 22 -95.80 104.97 29.77
N ASP A 23 -95.08 104.85 28.65
CA ASP A 23 -94.84 105.80 27.54
C ASP A 23 -93.50 106.55 27.31
N GLN A 24 -93.05 106.34 26.06
CA GLN A 24 -92.28 107.20 25.14
C GLN A 24 -90.84 107.60 25.55
N SER A 25 -89.80 107.30 24.76
CA SER A 25 -89.78 106.86 23.35
C SER A 25 -88.46 106.21 22.88
N GLY A 26 -88.52 105.36 21.85
CA GLY A 26 -87.47 105.34 20.81
C GLY A 26 -86.40 104.23 20.77
N VAL A 27 -86.69 102.97 21.13
CA VAL A 27 -85.76 101.82 20.87
C VAL A 27 -86.53 100.60 20.34
N LEU A 28 -85.87 99.72 19.58
CA LEU A 28 -86.43 98.46 19.06
C LEU A 28 -86.95 97.53 20.18
N GLU A 29 -87.94 96.71 19.84
CA GLU A 29 -88.48 95.67 20.72
C GLU A 29 -87.43 94.62 21.11
N LYS A 30 -87.56 94.07 22.33
CA LYS A 30 -86.58 93.15 22.93
C LYS A 30 -86.41 91.83 22.16
N ASP A 31 -87.44 91.40 21.45
CA ASP A 31 -87.54 90.08 20.83
C ASP A 31 -87.36 90.11 19.29
N HIS A 32 -86.77 91.20 18.77
CA HIS A 32 -86.51 91.34 17.33
C HIS A 32 -85.34 90.43 16.87
N PRO A 33 -85.51 89.55 15.86
CA PRO A 33 -84.55 88.47 15.55
C PRO A 33 -83.18 88.92 15.03
N LEU A 34 -82.97 90.21 14.74
CA LEU A 34 -81.66 90.77 14.43
C LEU A 34 -80.86 91.21 15.68
N LEU A 35 -81.49 91.30 16.85
CA LEU A 35 -80.84 91.52 18.15
C LEU A 35 -80.42 90.22 18.85
N GLU A 36 -80.86 89.06 18.34
CA GLU A 36 -80.58 87.76 18.97
C GLU A 36 -79.08 87.47 19.05
N ARG A 37 -78.29 87.75 18.00
CA ARG A 37 -76.81 87.61 18.02
C ARG A 37 -76.15 88.47 19.10
N PHE A 38 -76.63 89.68 19.34
CA PHE A 38 -76.12 90.58 20.38
C PHE A 38 -76.41 90.02 21.80
N GLN A 39 -77.63 89.52 22.02
CA GLN A 39 -78.02 88.88 23.28
C GLN A 39 -77.30 87.54 23.51
N GLN A 40 -77.15 86.73 22.47
CA GLN A 40 -76.39 85.48 22.50
C GLN A 40 -74.91 85.72 22.78
N ALA A 41 -74.27 86.75 22.20
CA ALA A 41 -72.88 87.08 22.46
C ALA A 41 -72.64 87.41 23.95
N LEU A 42 -73.52 88.22 24.55
CA LEU A 42 -73.46 88.57 25.97
C LEU A 42 -73.63 87.34 26.88
N LYS A 43 -74.55 86.42 26.53
CA LYS A 43 -74.78 85.16 27.27
C LYS A 43 -73.62 84.16 27.09
N ALA A 44 -73.05 84.08 25.89
CA ALA A 44 -71.94 83.19 25.58
C ALA A 44 -70.64 83.59 26.29
N HIS A 45 -70.38 84.90 26.47
CA HIS A 45 -69.24 85.37 27.25
C HIS A 45 -69.30 84.87 28.70
N LEU A 46 -70.47 84.91 29.34
CA LEU A 46 -70.63 84.50 30.75
C LEU A 46 -70.51 82.98 30.95
N LEU A 47 -71.01 82.17 30.00
CA LEU A 47 -70.85 80.71 30.05
C LEU A 47 -69.39 80.30 29.78
N ARG A 48 -68.76 80.87 28.75
CA ARG A 48 -67.37 80.55 28.35
C ARG A 48 -66.34 80.70 29.48
N VAL A 49 -66.57 81.62 30.42
CA VAL A 49 -65.70 81.83 31.60
C VAL A 49 -65.92 80.77 32.68
N LYS A 50 -67.15 80.24 32.82
CA LYS A 50 -67.44 79.11 33.73
C LYS A 50 -66.85 77.82 33.17
N ASP A 51 -67.13 77.52 31.91
CA ASP A 51 -66.76 76.26 31.28
C ASP A 51 -65.22 76.07 31.26
N GLN A 52 -64.46 77.16 31.06
CA GLN A 52 -62.99 77.14 31.10
C GLN A 52 -62.39 76.73 32.47
N LEU A 53 -63.05 77.09 33.58
CA LEU A 53 -62.59 76.73 34.92
C LEU A 53 -62.92 75.27 35.27
N GLU A 54 -63.99 74.73 34.69
CA GLU A 54 -64.36 73.31 34.85
C GLU A 54 -63.49 72.40 33.96
N GLU A 55 -63.07 72.85 32.77
CA GLU A 55 -62.09 72.13 31.92
C GLU A 55 -60.66 72.13 32.51
N GLU A 56 -60.15 73.25 33.04
CA GLU A 56 -58.79 73.30 33.61
C GLU A 56 -58.62 72.42 34.87
N ILE A 57 -59.69 72.12 35.61
CA ILE A 57 -59.67 71.16 36.73
C ILE A 57 -59.63 69.71 36.21
N ALA A 58 -60.51 69.36 35.28
CA ALA A 58 -60.61 68.00 34.77
C ALA A 58 -59.35 67.52 34.02
N GLU A 59 -58.60 68.41 33.36
CA GLU A 59 -57.30 68.07 32.76
C GLU A 59 -56.19 67.80 33.80
N LEU A 60 -56.30 68.33 35.02
CA LEU A 60 -55.31 68.10 36.08
C LEU A 60 -55.54 66.76 36.79
N ASP A 61 -56.79 66.47 37.16
CA ASP A 61 -57.15 65.20 37.83
C ASP A 61 -56.78 63.98 36.97
N HIS A 62 -57.08 64.03 35.67
CA HIS A 62 -56.77 62.91 34.76
C HIS A 62 -55.26 62.69 34.55
N ARG A 63 -54.44 63.75 34.70
CA ARG A 63 -52.97 63.63 34.65
C ARG A 63 -52.37 63.05 35.93
N LEU A 64 -52.98 63.28 37.09
CA LEU A 64 -52.58 62.61 38.34
C LEU A 64 -52.85 61.11 38.23
N GLU A 65 -54.08 60.74 37.86
CA GLU A 65 -54.48 59.35 37.63
C GLU A 65 -53.58 58.58 36.65
N GLN A 66 -52.99 59.25 35.66
CA GLN A 66 -52.13 58.64 34.66
C GLN A 66 -50.69 58.46 35.17
N ASN A 67 -50.14 59.47 35.85
CA ASN A 67 -48.81 59.38 36.48
C ASN A 67 -48.76 58.33 37.60
N GLU A 68 -49.86 58.14 38.35
CA GLU A 68 -49.95 57.11 39.39
C GLU A 68 -49.85 55.70 38.78
N LYS A 69 -50.60 55.43 37.69
CA LYS A 69 -50.55 54.14 36.98
C LYS A 69 -49.18 53.88 36.34
N ASP A 70 -48.57 54.88 35.72
CA ASP A 70 -47.20 54.77 35.18
C ASP A 70 -46.17 54.48 36.30
N SER A 71 -46.38 55.03 37.51
CA SER A 71 -45.55 54.73 38.69
C SER A 71 -45.77 53.32 39.25
N GLU A 72 -47.00 52.81 39.21
CA GLU A 72 -47.32 51.42 39.60
C GLU A 72 -46.69 50.41 38.62
N GLU A 73 -46.78 50.65 37.30
CA GLU A 73 -46.14 49.79 36.30
C GLU A 73 -44.61 49.77 36.41
N VAL A 74 -43.97 50.91 36.69
CA VAL A 74 -42.52 50.97 36.94
C VAL A 74 -42.15 50.27 38.24
N GLY A 75 -43.00 50.37 39.28
CA GLY A 75 -42.82 49.66 40.54
C GLY A 75 -42.89 48.13 40.39
N ALA A 76 -43.85 47.62 39.62
CA ALA A 76 -43.98 46.20 39.32
C ALA A 76 -42.75 45.66 38.59
N ARG A 77 -42.32 46.32 37.50
CA ARG A 77 -41.14 45.90 36.72
C ARG A 77 -39.84 45.95 37.52
N LEU A 78 -39.73 46.84 38.52
CA LEU A 78 -38.61 46.88 39.45
C LEU A 78 -38.62 45.70 40.42
N TYR A 79 -39.80 45.26 40.88
CA TYR A 79 -39.96 44.08 41.71
C TYR A 79 -39.57 42.80 40.95
N ASP A 80 -40.08 42.63 39.73
CA ASP A 80 -39.78 41.48 38.87
C ASP A 80 -38.25 41.35 38.63
N LEU A 81 -37.58 42.46 38.35
CA LEU A 81 -36.12 42.51 38.18
C LEU A 81 -35.35 42.21 39.47
N GLN A 82 -35.91 42.51 40.65
CA GLN A 82 -35.31 42.12 41.93
C GLN A 82 -35.45 40.61 42.19
N GLU A 83 -36.57 40.00 41.82
CA GLU A 83 -36.76 38.54 41.91
C GLU A 83 -35.79 37.79 40.97
N GLU A 84 -35.60 38.27 39.72
CA GLU A 84 -34.56 37.76 38.82
C GLU A 84 -33.15 37.90 39.43
N ILE A 85 -32.79 39.07 39.95
CA ILE A 85 -31.47 39.34 40.55
C ILE A 85 -31.21 38.45 41.77
N ASP A 86 -32.20 38.21 42.63
CA ASP A 86 -32.04 37.35 43.80
C ASP A 86 -31.93 35.86 43.41
N SER A 87 -32.66 35.41 42.38
CA SER A 87 -32.48 34.05 41.81
C SER A 87 -31.06 33.83 41.25
N GLN A 88 -30.46 34.86 40.63
CA GLN A 88 -29.09 34.81 40.12
C GLN A 88 -28.06 34.79 41.27
N LYS A 89 -28.34 35.43 42.41
CA LYS A 89 -27.49 35.32 43.61
C LYS A 89 -27.53 33.91 44.18
N GLU A 90 -28.70 33.29 44.29
CA GLU A 90 -28.80 31.90 44.77
C GLU A 90 -28.03 30.92 43.87
N LEU A 91 -28.11 31.08 42.54
CA LEU A 91 -27.30 30.32 41.58
C LEU A 91 -25.79 30.51 41.78
N LEU A 92 -25.32 31.76 41.95
CA LEU A 92 -23.91 32.04 42.24
C LEU A 92 -23.46 31.44 43.59
N ASP A 93 -24.35 31.43 44.58
CA ASP A 93 -24.09 30.85 45.90
C ASP A 93 -24.10 29.31 45.88
N ILE A 94 -24.79 28.69 44.92
CA ILE A 94 -24.70 27.24 44.63
C ILE A 94 -23.36 26.93 43.95
N TYR A 95 -23.02 27.62 42.86
CA TYR A 95 -21.73 27.42 42.17
C TYR A 95 -20.53 27.69 43.08
N GLY A 96 -20.61 28.67 43.99
CA GLY A 96 -19.59 28.92 45.01
C GLY A 96 -19.37 27.72 45.95
N LYS A 97 -20.45 27.03 46.35
CA LYS A 97 -20.38 25.81 47.18
C LYS A 97 -19.78 24.64 46.38
N GLU A 98 -20.20 24.43 45.13
CA GLU A 98 -19.66 23.40 44.25
C GLU A 98 -18.15 23.58 43.99
N ILE A 99 -17.71 24.80 43.71
CA ILE A 99 -16.28 25.14 43.53
C ILE A 99 -15.49 24.84 44.80
N MET A 100 -16.02 25.18 45.99
CA MET A 100 -15.36 24.83 47.25
C MET A 100 -15.28 23.32 47.45
N GLU A 101 -16.34 22.56 47.20
CA GLU A 101 -16.32 21.09 47.28
C GLU A 101 -15.30 20.45 46.31
N VAL A 102 -15.27 20.89 45.05
CA VAL A 102 -14.29 20.41 44.06
C VAL A 102 -12.86 20.75 44.50
N SER A 103 -12.64 21.95 45.06
CA SER A 103 -11.33 22.33 45.59
C SER A 103 -10.88 21.48 46.79
N ALA A 104 -11.83 21.08 47.65
CA ALA A 104 -11.56 20.21 48.79
C ALA A 104 -11.25 18.77 48.34
N ARG A 105 -12.06 18.21 47.44
CA ARG A 105 -11.82 16.88 46.83
C ARG A 105 -10.46 16.83 46.13
N ARG A 106 -10.09 17.89 45.42
CA ARG A 106 -8.76 18.04 44.78
C ARG A 106 -7.63 18.01 45.81
N LYS A 107 -7.72 18.78 46.90
CA LYS A 107 -6.67 18.79 47.95
C LYS A 107 -6.47 17.41 48.57
N VAL A 108 -7.55 16.71 48.92
CA VAL A 108 -7.48 15.34 49.46
C VAL A 108 -6.83 14.37 48.46
N ALA A 109 -7.10 14.51 47.16
CA ALA A 109 -6.44 13.71 46.13
C ALA A 109 -4.94 14.06 45.97
N GLU A 110 -4.56 15.34 46.03
CA GLU A 110 -3.15 15.78 46.01
C GLU A 110 -2.38 15.28 47.26
N GLU A 111 -3.01 15.30 48.43
CA GLU A 111 -2.44 14.77 49.68
C GLU A 111 -2.26 13.25 49.65
N MET A 112 -3.24 12.47 49.15
CA MET A 112 -3.09 11.03 48.96
C MET A 112 -2.00 10.69 47.93
N ALA A 113 -1.93 11.43 46.81
CA ALA A 113 -0.88 11.24 45.81
C ALA A 113 0.53 11.55 46.37
N ALA A 114 0.64 12.56 47.24
CA ALA A 114 1.88 12.87 47.96
C ALA A 114 2.23 11.80 49.01
N GLY A 115 1.24 11.12 49.59
CA GLY A 115 1.40 9.93 50.44
C GLY A 115 2.01 8.76 49.67
N TYR A 116 1.32 8.27 48.63
CA TYR A 116 1.80 7.14 47.81
C TYR A 116 3.18 7.40 47.18
N LYS A 117 3.51 8.64 46.86
CA LYS A 117 4.85 8.98 46.34
C LYS A 117 5.95 8.77 47.40
N LYS A 118 5.70 9.12 48.67
CA LYS A 118 6.65 8.85 49.77
C LYS A 118 6.81 7.36 50.02
N GLU A 119 5.71 6.62 50.04
CA GLU A 119 5.73 5.15 50.21
C GLU A 119 6.53 4.47 49.09
N TYR A 120 6.35 4.92 47.84
CA TYR A 120 7.15 4.46 46.70
C TYR A 120 8.64 4.78 46.84
N ASP A 121 8.99 6.02 47.23
CA ASP A 121 10.38 6.43 47.41
C ASP A 121 11.06 5.67 48.57
N GLU A 122 10.32 5.36 49.65
CA GLU A 122 10.79 4.51 50.76
C GLU A 122 11.01 3.05 50.35
N GLU A 123 10.06 2.42 49.64
CA GLU A 123 10.25 1.05 49.12
C GLU A 123 11.38 0.97 48.08
N ASN A 124 11.57 2.00 47.26
CA ASN A 124 12.68 2.08 46.31
C ASN A 124 14.04 2.21 47.02
N LEU A 125 14.10 2.87 48.19
CA LEU A 125 15.28 2.87 49.06
C LEU A 125 15.53 1.48 49.69
N LYS A 126 14.50 0.82 50.22
CA LYS A 126 14.60 -0.56 50.75
C LYS A 126 15.09 -1.54 49.68
N LEU A 127 14.56 -1.45 48.46
CA LEU A 127 14.95 -2.27 47.32
C LEU A 127 16.43 -2.07 46.91
N LYS A 128 16.94 -0.83 47.00
CA LYS A 128 18.37 -0.55 46.77
C LYS A 128 19.25 -1.17 47.84
N GLU A 129 18.85 -1.09 49.11
CA GLU A 129 19.61 -1.69 50.21
C GLU A 129 19.59 -3.23 50.16
N PHE A 130 18.45 -3.87 49.85
CA PHE A 130 18.40 -5.31 49.62
C PHE A 130 19.30 -5.76 48.45
N LYS A 131 19.40 -4.96 47.38
CA LYS A 131 20.35 -5.23 46.27
C LYS A 131 21.81 -5.05 46.70
N ARG A 132 22.10 -4.09 47.59
CA ARG A 132 23.43 -3.89 48.17
C ARG A 132 23.86 -5.13 48.98
N ILE A 133 23.01 -5.56 49.91
CA ILE A 133 23.21 -6.73 50.78
C ILE A 133 23.31 -8.03 49.96
N HIS A 134 22.48 -8.21 48.93
CA HIS A 134 22.55 -9.39 48.06
C HIS A 134 23.89 -9.49 47.33
N ASN A 135 24.44 -8.38 46.84
CA ASN A 135 25.75 -8.34 46.20
C ASN A 135 26.89 -8.62 47.20
N GLU A 136 26.77 -8.17 48.45
CA GLU A 136 27.73 -8.49 49.51
C GLU A 136 27.75 -10.01 49.78
N HIS A 137 26.58 -10.64 49.95
CA HIS A 137 26.48 -12.09 50.18
C HIS A 137 26.95 -12.95 48.99
N LEU A 138 26.82 -12.46 47.74
CA LEU A 138 27.41 -13.15 46.58
C LEU A 138 28.94 -13.15 46.64
N VAL A 139 29.56 -12.02 47.02
CA VAL A 139 31.02 -11.93 47.20
C VAL A 139 31.49 -12.77 48.39
N GLU A 140 30.71 -12.86 49.47
CA GLU A 140 31.01 -13.78 50.59
C GLU A 140 30.99 -15.26 50.15
N LEU A 141 30.05 -15.64 49.29
CA LEU A 141 29.91 -17.01 48.77
C LEU A 141 31.06 -17.39 47.81
N ASP A 142 31.47 -16.47 46.92
CA ASP A 142 32.65 -16.67 46.07
C ASP A 142 33.93 -16.83 46.92
N ASN A 143 34.10 -16.03 47.98
CA ASN A 143 35.24 -16.17 48.90
C ASN A 143 35.22 -17.50 49.67
N LEU A 144 34.04 -17.98 50.10
CA LEU A 144 33.91 -19.26 50.81
C LEU A 144 34.19 -20.47 49.91
N THR A 145 33.78 -20.43 48.64
CA THR A 145 34.05 -21.52 47.68
C THR A 145 35.52 -21.58 47.24
N ILE A 146 36.22 -20.44 47.21
CA ILE A 146 37.69 -20.41 47.08
C ILE A 146 38.34 -21.11 48.28
N LEU A 147 37.92 -20.78 49.50
CA LEU A 147 38.47 -21.34 50.74
C LEU A 147 38.24 -22.87 50.86
N GLU A 148 37.08 -23.37 50.42
CA GLU A 148 36.80 -24.82 50.34
C GLU A 148 37.77 -25.53 49.39
N ALA A 149 38.06 -24.93 48.24
CA ALA A 149 39.01 -25.46 47.26
C ALA A 149 40.48 -25.40 47.73
N GLU A 150 40.82 -24.57 48.72
CA GLU A 150 42.13 -24.57 49.37
C GLU A 150 42.23 -25.67 50.45
N PHE A 151 41.23 -25.80 51.32
CA PHE A 151 41.18 -26.89 52.31
C PHE A 151 41.22 -28.28 51.67
N SER A 152 40.55 -28.45 50.52
CA SER A 152 40.55 -29.72 49.77
C SER A 152 41.96 -30.16 49.32
N LYS A 153 42.86 -29.21 49.01
CA LYS A 153 44.25 -29.48 48.63
C LYS A 153 45.10 -29.89 49.83
N TRP A 154 45.01 -29.15 50.94
CA TRP A 154 45.75 -29.46 52.17
C TRP A 154 45.39 -30.86 52.71
N ASP A 155 44.11 -31.23 52.64
CA ASP A 155 43.65 -32.56 53.04
C ASP A 155 44.12 -33.68 52.07
N GLN A 156 44.61 -33.37 50.87
CA GLN A 156 45.34 -34.35 50.03
C GLN A 156 46.82 -34.44 50.42
N GLU A 157 47.50 -33.30 50.54
CA GLU A 157 48.95 -33.21 50.86
C GLU A 157 49.29 -33.95 52.17
N ILE A 158 48.49 -33.76 53.22
CA ILE A 158 48.67 -34.42 54.53
C ILE A 158 48.57 -35.96 54.44
N LYS A 159 47.75 -36.50 53.52
CA LYS A 159 47.57 -37.95 53.37
C LYS A 159 48.80 -38.62 52.75
N ASP A 160 49.47 -37.95 51.82
CA ASP A 160 50.67 -38.48 51.16
C ASP A 160 51.89 -38.50 52.09
N GLU A 161 52.09 -37.47 52.93
CA GLU A 161 53.17 -37.45 53.93
C GLU A 161 53.07 -38.63 54.92
N ILE A 162 51.85 -38.92 55.41
CA ILE A 162 51.58 -40.05 56.32
C ILE A 162 51.91 -41.40 55.66
N ALA A 163 51.76 -41.52 54.34
CA ALA A 163 52.10 -42.71 53.57
C ALA A 163 53.62 -42.88 53.32
N VAL A 164 54.42 -41.83 53.48
CA VAL A 164 55.89 -41.90 53.46
C VAL A 164 56.43 -42.33 54.83
N ALA A 165 56.01 -41.66 55.90
CA ALA A 165 56.51 -41.91 57.27
C ALA A 165 56.38 -43.38 57.71
N LYS A 166 55.25 -44.03 57.39
CA LYS A 166 54.99 -45.44 57.74
C LYS A 166 55.96 -46.45 57.12
N ARG A 167 56.62 -46.12 56.00
CA ARG A 167 57.59 -47.03 55.34
C ARG A 167 58.95 -47.02 56.04
N VAL A 168 59.43 -45.86 56.46
CA VAL A 168 60.77 -45.71 57.07
C VAL A 168 60.88 -46.52 58.37
N ALA A 169 59.93 -46.34 59.30
CA ALA A 169 59.93 -47.02 60.60
C ALA A 169 59.89 -48.55 60.54
N SER A 170 59.53 -49.15 59.41
CA SER A 170 59.47 -50.61 59.23
C SER A 170 60.83 -51.28 58.94
N LYS A 171 61.86 -50.49 58.64
CA LYS A 171 63.20 -50.97 58.27
C LYS A 171 64.10 -51.17 59.49
N ASP A 172 64.29 -50.09 60.26
CA ASP A 172 65.33 -49.99 61.30
C ASP A 172 65.20 -51.04 62.42
N VAL A 173 63.98 -51.57 62.64
CA VAL A 173 63.69 -52.61 63.64
C VAL A 173 64.39 -53.94 63.32
N LYS A 174 64.70 -54.23 62.06
CA LYS A 174 65.29 -55.53 61.66
C LYS A 174 66.79 -55.63 61.95
N ASP A 175 67.52 -54.54 61.77
CA ASP A 175 68.99 -54.56 61.78
C ASP A 175 69.58 -54.71 63.20
N GLN A 176 68.84 -54.31 64.25
CA GLN A 176 69.29 -54.44 65.63
C GLN A 176 69.31 -55.87 66.19
N MET A 177 68.42 -56.77 65.72
CA MET A 177 68.33 -58.13 66.28
C MET A 177 69.53 -59.02 65.91
N ALA A 178 70.05 -58.89 64.70
CA ALA A 178 71.12 -59.77 64.19
C ALA A 178 72.44 -59.63 64.96
N ALA A 179 72.77 -58.44 65.45
CA ALA A 179 74.07 -58.15 66.07
C ALA A 179 74.25 -58.76 67.48
N ALA A 180 73.16 -59.10 68.18
CA ALA A 180 73.22 -59.51 69.59
C ALA A 180 73.57 -60.99 69.80
N GLU A 181 73.09 -61.88 68.93
CA GLU A 181 73.27 -63.33 69.11
C GLU A 181 74.68 -63.82 68.77
N GLU A 182 75.32 -63.20 67.77
CA GLU A 182 76.63 -63.56 67.24
C GLU A 182 77.74 -63.60 68.29
N LYS A 183 77.69 -62.67 69.26
CA LYS A 183 78.78 -62.51 70.25
C LYS A 183 78.73 -63.58 71.35
N ARG A 184 77.54 -63.91 71.85
CA ARG A 184 77.37 -64.77 73.04
C ARG A 184 77.64 -66.26 72.78
N LYS A 185 77.60 -66.70 71.51
CA LYS A 185 77.81 -68.11 71.11
C LYS A 185 79.30 -68.50 70.98
N LYS A 186 80.20 -67.52 70.85
CA LYS A 186 81.62 -67.76 70.47
C LYS A 186 82.50 -68.12 71.68
N ASP A 187 82.43 -67.34 72.76
CA ASP A 187 83.35 -67.48 73.90
C ASP A 187 83.23 -68.83 74.65
N LEU A 188 82.01 -69.39 74.72
CA LEU A 188 81.76 -70.67 75.40
C LEU A 188 82.14 -71.89 74.54
N LEU A 189 82.25 -71.72 73.23
CA LEU A 189 82.55 -72.80 72.29
C LEU A 189 84.05 -73.12 72.27
N VAL A 190 84.90 -72.09 72.30
CA VAL A 190 86.37 -72.20 72.19
C VAL A 190 86.99 -73.15 73.24
N PHE A 191 86.53 -73.09 74.49
CA PHE A 191 87.09 -73.93 75.56
C PHE A 191 86.77 -75.42 75.40
N ASN A 192 85.57 -75.75 74.91
CA ASN A 192 85.20 -77.14 74.60
C ASN A 192 85.87 -77.60 73.30
N LEU A 193 86.04 -76.69 72.32
CA LEU A 193 86.75 -76.99 71.08
C LEU A 193 88.20 -77.42 71.32
N ASP A 194 88.98 -76.80 72.20
CA ASP A 194 90.40 -77.22 72.39
C ASP A 194 90.53 -78.68 72.89
N ALA A 195 89.61 -79.12 73.74
CA ALA A 195 89.54 -80.51 74.20
C ALA A 195 89.00 -81.47 73.12
N GLU A 196 88.06 -81.03 72.28
CA GLU A 196 87.65 -81.78 71.10
C GLU A 196 88.74 -81.81 70.02
N VAL A 197 89.55 -80.76 69.86
CA VAL A 197 90.59 -80.62 68.84
C VAL A 197 91.58 -81.77 68.93
N ARG A 198 92.05 -82.18 70.11
CA ARG A 198 93.00 -83.33 70.23
C ARG A 198 92.39 -84.73 70.02
N ARG A 199 91.06 -84.81 69.93
CA ARG A 199 90.34 -85.98 69.44
C ARG A 199 90.13 -85.85 67.93
N LYS A 200 89.70 -84.66 67.50
CA LYS A 200 89.49 -84.24 66.12
C LYS A 200 90.77 -84.14 65.31
N GLU A 201 91.96 -84.12 65.89
CA GLU A 201 93.29 -84.20 65.26
C GLU A 201 93.55 -85.60 64.70
N ARG A 202 93.15 -86.65 65.43
CA ARG A 202 93.26 -88.05 64.98
C ARG A 202 92.06 -88.51 64.17
N GLU A 203 90.88 -87.90 64.40
CA GLU A 203 89.83 -87.95 63.39
C GLU A 203 90.24 -87.13 62.14
N LEU A 204 91.05 -86.07 62.27
CA LEU A 204 91.58 -85.24 61.17
C LEU A 204 92.57 -85.98 60.31
N GLU A 205 93.49 -86.82 60.80
CA GLU A 205 94.37 -87.57 59.89
C GLU A 205 93.57 -88.48 58.94
N GLY A 206 92.55 -89.19 59.45
CA GLY A 206 91.64 -90.00 58.63
C GLY A 206 90.67 -89.17 57.79
N ILE A 207 90.19 -88.04 58.33
CA ILE A 207 89.36 -87.08 57.60
C ILE A 207 90.21 -86.27 56.60
N GLU A 208 91.54 -86.18 56.71
CA GLU A 208 92.47 -85.55 55.77
C GLU A 208 92.75 -86.45 54.58
N GLU A 209 92.77 -87.76 54.79
CA GLU A 209 92.85 -88.74 53.71
C GLU A 209 91.51 -88.77 52.95
N GLN A 210 90.38 -88.76 53.66
CA GLN A 210 89.06 -88.55 53.06
C GLN A 210 88.88 -87.15 52.46
N ILE A 211 89.48 -86.10 53.03
CA ILE A 211 89.47 -84.73 52.49
C ILE A 211 90.32 -84.70 51.24
N LYS A 212 91.46 -85.39 51.12
CA LYS A 212 92.22 -85.45 49.84
C LYS A 212 91.41 -86.13 48.74
N GLU A 213 90.64 -87.17 49.07
CA GLU A 213 89.73 -87.83 48.12
C GLU A 213 88.50 -86.94 47.79
N GLN A 214 87.92 -86.27 48.79
CA GLN A 214 86.86 -85.28 48.63
C GLN A 214 87.36 -83.94 48.05
N GLU A 215 88.65 -83.63 48.08
CA GLU A 215 89.32 -82.49 47.44
C GLU A 215 89.55 -82.83 45.98
N GLY A 216 89.91 -84.07 45.65
CA GLY A 216 89.86 -84.55 44.26
C GLY A 216 88.44 -84.49 43.68
N ALA A 217 87.44 -84.95 44.45
CA ALA A 217 86.04 -84.89 44.04
C ALA A 217 85.48 -83.47 44.00
N THR A 218 85.77 -82.64 45.01
CA THR A 218 85.35 -81.23 45.03
C THR A 218 86.18 -80.38 44.09
N ASP A 219 87.39 -80.74 43.66
CA ASP A 219 88.07 -80.07 42.55
C ASP A 219 87.36 -80.36 41.23
N VAL A 220 86.88 -81.58 41.01
CA VAL A 220 86.05 -81.91 39.83
C VAL A 220 84.71 -81.18 39.90
N ILE A 221 84.09 -81.09 41.08
CA ILE A 221 82.83 -80.33 41.27
C ILE A 221 83.08 -78.81 41.23
N ASN A 222 84.24 -78.30 41.67
CA ASN A 222 84.62 -76.89 41.66
C ASN A 222 85.03 -76.45 40.25
N ARG A 223 85.63 -77.32 39.44
CA ARG A 223 85.81 -77.11 38.00
C ARG A 223 84.45 -77.10 37.32
N SER A 224 83.59 -78.09 37.56
CA SER A 224 82.21 -78.11 37.07
C SER A 224 81.37 -76.90 37.54
N LEU A 225 81.62 -76.37 38.74
CA LEU A 225 81.01 -75.14 39.26
C LEU A 225 81.66 -73.88 38.69
N ALA A 226 82.95 -73.88 38.37
CA ALA A 226 83.61 -72.77 37.67
C ALA A 226 83.15 -72.70 36.21
N ASP A 227 82.99 -73.86 35.55
CA ASP A 227 82.40 -74.01 34.23
C ASP A 227 80.92 -73.58 34.26
N ALA A 228 80.13 -74.08 35.23
CA ALA A 228 78.73 -73.67 35.38
C ALA A 228 78.56 -72.20 35.84
N ASN A 229 79.50 -71.64 36.60
CA ASN A 229 79.50 -70.21 36.94
C ASN A 229 79.94 -69.36 35.74
N SER A 230 80.87 -69.83 34.91
CA SER A 230 81.19 -69.26 33.60
C SER A 230 79.95 -69.25 32.71
N ASP A 231 79.24 -70.37 32.60
CA ASP A 231 77.98 -70.46 31.85
C ASP A 231 76.89 -69.56 32.45
N LEU A 232 76.80 -69.41 33.78
CA LEU A 232 75.89 -68.48 34.44
C LEU A 232 76.30 -67.01 34.27
N GLU A 233 77.59 -66.69 34.17
CA GLU A 233 78.10 -65.35 33.84
C GLU A 233 77.83 -65.01 32.37
N VAL A 234 78.04 -65.97 31.46
CA VAL A 234 77.64 -65.87 30.04
C VAL A 234 76.13 -65.68 29.95
N LEU A 235 75.31 -66.49 30.62
CA LEU A 235 73.85 -66.33 30.67
C LEU A 235 73.42 -65.01 31.33
N GLN A 236 74.15 -64.50 32.33
CA GLN A 236 73.90 -63.15 32.87
C GLN A 236 74.28 -62.05 31.89
N HIS A 237 75.35 -62.21 31.11
CA HIS A 237 75.74 -61.28 30.06
C HIS A 237 74.77 -61.31 28.87
N GLU A 238 74.27 -62.48 28.48
CA GLU A 238 73.20 -62.63 27.50
C GLU A 238 71.88 -62.08 28.02
N HIS A 239 71.51 -62.35 29.27
CA HIS A 239 70.33 -61.76 29.91
C HIS A 239 70.45 -60.23 30.01
N LYS A 240 71.62 -59.68 30.34
CA LYS A 240 71.88 -58.23 30.32
C LYS A 240 71.78 -57.65 28.90
N ARG A 241 72.35 -58.32 27.88
CA ARG A 241 72.20 -57.93 26.47
C ARG A 241 70.75 -58.01 26.00
N LEU A 242 69.99 -59.03 26.42
CA LEU A 242 68.56 -59.15 26.15
C LEU A 242 67.77 -58.05 26.84
N PHE A 243 68.07 -57.72 28.10
CA PHE A 243 67.41 -56.60 28.80
C PHE A 243 67.76 -55.24 28.20
N GLN A 244 68.99 -55.06 27.71
CA GLN A 244 69.41 -53.85 26.98
C GLN A 244 68.69 -53.76 25.64
N ALA A 245 68.73 -54.82 24.81
CA ALA A 245 68.02 -54.86 23.52
C ALA A 245 66.49 -54.75 23.67
N TRP A 246 65.91 -55.34 24.72
CA TRP A 246 64.49 -55.20 25.03
C TRP A 246 64.16 -53.80 25.55
N GLY A 247 65.05 -53.18 26.32
CA GLY A 247 64.98 -51.76 26.70
C GLY A 247 65.07 -50.83 25.49
N GLU A 248 65.98 -51.08 24.56
CA GLU A 248 66.10 -50.37 23.27
C GLU A 248 64.83 -50.54 22.42
N VAL A 249 64.26 -51.75 22.37
CA VAL A 249 62.97 -52.02 21.72
C VAL A 249 61.83 -51.28 22.41
N ILE A 250 61.78 -51.22 23.74
CA ILE A 250 60.78 -50.45 24.49
C ILE A 250 60.94 -48.95 24.24
N VAL A 251 62.17 -48.42 24.21
CA VAL A 251 62.44 -47.02 23.85
C VAL A 251 62.02 -46.75 22.41
N ALA A 252 62.30 -47.65 21.47
CA ALA A 252 61.86 -47.54 20.08
C ALA A 252 60.34 -47.66 19.91
N ILE A 253 59.64 -48.44 20.75
CA ILE A 253 58.18 -48.50 20.83
C ILE A 253 57.64 -47.18 21.39
N GLN A 254 58.11 -46.72 22.56
CA GLN A 254 57.69 -45.43 23.13
C GLN A 254 57.97 -44.25 22.20
N GLN A 255 59.06 -44.30 21.43
CA GLN A 255 59.42 -43.26 20.47
C GLN A 255 58.55 -43.35 19.21
N ARG A 256 58.16 -44.55 18.76
CA ARG A 256 57.10 -44.75 17.76
C ARG A 256 55.74 -44.26 18.26
N ASP A 257 55.36 -44.55 19.51
CA ASP A 257 54.10 -44.12 20.10
C ASP A 257 54.03 -42.60 20.27
N ARG A 258 55.14 -41.94 20.65
CA ARG A 258 55.24 -40.47 20.66
C ARG A 258 55.14 -39.87 19.26
N VAL A 259 55.74 -40.51 18.25
CA VAL A 259 55.58 -40.10 16.84
C VAL A 259 54.13 -40.33 16.38
N LEU A 260 53.51 -41.43 16.77
CA LEU A 260 52.12 -41.79 16.42
C LEU A 260 51.09 -40.91 17.15
N SER A 261 51.38 -40.43 18.35
CA SER A 261 50.61 -39.37 19.02
C SER A 261 50.71 -38.07 18.23
N ARG A 262 51.93 -37.62 17.92
CA ARG A 262 52.15 -36.39 17.13
C ARG A 262 51.48 -36.45 15.76
N THR A 263 51.58 -37.56 15.03
CA THR A 263 50.91 -37.69 13.72
C THR A 263 49.39 -37.83 13.85
N LYS A 264 48.86 -38.30 14.99
CA LYS A 264 47.42 -38.18 15.30
C LYS A 264 47.03 -36.73 15.61
N GLU A 265 47.77 -36.01 16.43
CA GLU A 265 47.54 -34.60 16.74
C GLU A 265 47.66 -33.70 15.49
N GLU A 266 48.57 -34.02 14.57
CA GLU A 266 48.70 -33.40 13.25
C GLU A 266 47.54 -33.77 12.33
N LEU A 267 47.12 -35.04 12.32
CA LEU A 267 45.95 -35.50 11.55
C LEU A 267 44.64 -34.88 12.07
N GLU A 268 44.49 -34.71 13.37
CA GLU A 268 43.35 -34.03 14.00
C GLU A 268 43.34 -32.54 13.63
N LYS A 269 44.49 -31.85 13.68
CA LYS A 269 44.61 -30.47 13.16
C LYS A 269 44.25 -30.39 11.68
N VAL A 270 44.71 -31.33 10.84
CA VAL A 270 44.33 -31.40 9.42
C VAL A 270 42.83 -31.69 9.24
N TYR A 271 42.21 -32.50 10.11
CA TYR A 271 40.75 -32.68 10.11
C TYR A 271 40.00 -31.42 10.54
N GLU A 272 40.51 -30.66 11.51
CA GLU A 272 39.94 -29.36 11.91
C GLU A 272 40.10 -28.30 10.82
N GLU A 273 41.28 -28.19 10.22
CA GLU A 273 41.52 -27.33 9.05
C GLU A 273 40.61 -27.73 7.88
N HIS A 274 40.48 -29.02 7.58
CA HIS A 274 39.57 -29.52 6.54
C HIS A 274 38.09 -29.24 6.90
N LYS A 275 37.69 -29.34 8.17
CA LYS A 275 36.35 -28.97 8.66
C LYS A 275 36.10 -27.46 8.53
N VAL A 276 37.10 -26.63 8.81
CA VAL A 276 37.08 -25.17 8.59
C VAL A 276 37.02 -24.84 7.10
N ILE A 277 37.82 -25.48 6.25
CA ILE A 277 37.81 -25.32 4.78
C ILE A 277 36.47 -25.77 4.21
N LYS A 278 35.91 -26.88 4.67
CA LYS A 278 34.57 -27.36 4.28
C LYS A 278 33.49 -26.37 4.72
N SER A 279 33.53 -25.86 5.96
CA SER A 279 32.57 -24.85 6.41
C SER A 279 32.69 -23.53 5.62
N LYS A 280 33.91 -23.07 5.31
CA LYS A 280 34.17 -21.94 4.41
C LYS A 280 33.61 -22.21 3.01
N THR A 281 33.81 -23.42 2.47
CA THR A 281 33.30 -23.85 1.17
C THR A 281 31.77 -23.88 1.14
N ASP A 282 31.13 -24.34 2.20
CA ASP A 282 29.66 -24.40 2.29
C ASP A 282 29.06 -23.01 2.59
N ILE A 283 29.81 -22.09 3.22
CA ILE A 283 29.49 -20.66 3.28
C ILE A 283 29.62 -20.01 1.90
N THR A 284 30.72 -20.23 1.16
CA THR A 284 30.88 -19.65 -0.19
C THR A 284 29.90 -20.23 -1.20
N LYS A 285 29.47 -21.48 -1.05
CA LYS A 285 28.33 -22.04 -1.81
C LYS A 285 27.02 -21.35 -1.44
N LYS A 286 26.78 -21.04 -0.16
CA LYS A 286 25.58 -20.29 0.28
C LYS A 286 25.58 -18.85 -0.21
N THR A 287 26.74 -18.17 -0.25
CA THR A 287 26.81 -16.83 -0.86
C THR A 287 26.66 -16.91 -2.36
N ALA A 288 27.37 -17.82 -3.06
CA ALA A 288 27.21 -18.02 -4.50
C ALA A 288 25.76 -18.35 -4.90
N ALA A 289 25.06 -19.19 -4.12
CA ALA A 289 23.64 -19.47 -4.35
C ALA A 289 22.75 -18.23 -4.16
N LYS A 290 23.04 -17.35 -3.18
CA LYS A 290 22.34 -16.06 -3.02
C LYS A 290 22.65 -15.08 -4.15
N GLU A 291 23.89 -15.04 -4.63
CA GLU A 291 24.26 -14.21 -5.79
C GLU A 291 23.59 -14.73 -7.07
N MET A 292 23.45 -16.06 -7.22
CA MET A 292 22.69 -16.67 -8.33
C MET A 292 21.19 -16.37 -8.21
N GLU A 293 20.59 -16.50 -7.03
CA GLU A 293 19.18 -16.14 -6.77
C GLU A 293 18.92 -14.65 -7.04
N GLN A 294 19.85 -13.76 -6.65
CA GLN A 294 19.80 -12.34 -7.00
C GLN A 294 19.97 -12.10 -8.50
N ASN A 295 20.86 -12.83 -9.18
CA ASN A 295 21.05 -12.73 -10.63
C ASN A 295 19.81 -13.24 -11.40
N GLU A 296 19.16 -14.31 -10.95
CA GLU A 296 17.87 -14.78 -11.49
C GLU A 296 16.77 -13.75 -11.28
N LYS A 297 16.69 -13.13 -10.09
CA LYS A 297 15.74 -12.03 -9.81
C LYS A 297 16.02 -10.78 -10.66
N LEU A 298 17.27 -10.39 -10.84
CA LEU A 298 17.68 -9.28 -11.70
C LEU A 298 17.47 -9.59 -13.20
N SER A 299 17.69 -10.83 -13.62
CA SER A 299 17.45 -11.29 -15.00
C SER A 299 15.95 -11.39 -15.29
N GLY A 300 15.15 -11.83 -14.33
CA GLY A 300 13.68 -11.80 -14.39
C GLY A 300 13.13 -10.36 -14.40
N PHE A 301 13.70 -9.46 -13.60
CA PHE A 301 13.36 -8.04 -13.61
C PHE A 301 13.75 -7.37 -14.94
N LYS A 302 14.93 -7.69 -15.49
CA LYS A 302 15.35 -7.29 -16.83
C LYS A 302 14.42 -7.84 -17.92
N ALA A 303 13.94 -9.07 -17.79
CA ALA A 303 13.00 -9.68 -18.73
C ALA A 303 11.61 -9.02 -18.65
N ARG A 304 11.14 -8.61 -17.46
CA ARG A 304 9.95 -7.76 -17.29
C ARG A 304 10.14 -6.42 -17.96
N ILE A 305 11.19 -5.66 -17.60
CA ILE A 305 11.50 -4.36 -18.22
C ILE A 305 11.63 -4.46 -19.74
N GLN A 306 12.23 -5.52 -20.27
CA GLN A 306 12.27 -5.73 -21.73
C GLN A 306 10.88 -6.04 -22.30
N GLY A 307 10.03 -6.79 -21.60
CA GLY A 307 8.62 -6.96 -21.94
C GLY A 307 7.85 -5.65 -21.93
N ASP A 308 8.02 -4.83 -20.89
CA ASP A 308 7.39 -3.52 -20.72
C ASP A 308 7.85 -2.55 -21.83
N ILE A 309 9.15 -2.50 -22.14
CA ILE A 309 9.71 -1.78 -23.30
C ILE A 309 9.08 -2.28 -24.59
N ASN A 310 9.02 -3.60 -24.83
CA ASN A 310 8.41 -4.17 -26.04
C ASN A 310 6.89 -3.94 -26.13
N VAL A 311 6.21 -3.61 -25.02
CA VAL A 311 4.79 -3.21 -24.98
C VAL A 311 4.65 -1.71 -25.22
N LEU A 312 5.49 -0.89 -24.59
CA LEU A 312 5.55 0.55 -24.81
C LEU A 312 5.95 0.89 -26.25
N GLU A 313 6.92 0.19 -26.86
CA GLU A 313 7.25 0.30 -28.28
C GLU A 313 6.04 -0.02 -29.17
N LYS A 314 5.22 -1.01 -28.81
CA LYS A 314 3.98 -1.34 -29.54
C LYS A 314 2.86 -0.34 -29.32
N GLN A 315 2.82 0.32 -28.16
CA GLN A 315 1.89 1.43 -27.90
C GLN A 315 2.34 2.65 -28.70
N VAL A 316 3.60 3.08 -28.58
CA VAL A 316 4.18 4.18 -29.37
C VAL A 316 3.99 3.95 -30.87
N ASN A 317 4.20 2.74 -31.39
CA ASN A 317 3.93 2.46 -32.81
C ASN A 317 2.44 2.57 -33.19
N LYS A 318 1.50 2.25 -32.28
CA LYS A 318 0.06 2.47 -32.50
C LYS A 318 -0.34 3.94 -32.44
N GLU A 319 0.13 4.66 -31.41
CA GLU A 319 -0.08 6.11 -31.29
C GLU A 319 0.51 6.82 -32.53
N GLN A 320 1.69 6.38 -33.00
CA GLN A 320 2.31 6.88 -34.22
C GLN A 320 1.48 6.53 -35.46
N GLU A 321 0.96 5.30 -35.57
CA GLU A 321 0.01 4.90 -36.63
C GLU A 321 -1.32 5.68 -36.56
N GLU A 322 -1.73 6.22 -35.41
CA GLU A 322 -2.95 7.00 -35.24
C GLU A 322 -2.70 8.50 -35.46
N GLU A 323 -1.54 9.04 -35.08
CA GLU A 323 -1.02 10.33 -35.54
C GLU A 323 -0.88 10.34 -37.08
N ASP A 324 -0.39 9.24 -37.68
CA ASP A 324 -0.33 9.03 -39.13
C ASP A 324 -1.72 8.98 -39.81
N LYS A 325 -2.80 8.66 -39.07
CA LYS A 325 -4.18 8.71 -39.58
C LYS A 325 -4.75 10.12 -39.41
N LEU A 326 -4.63 10.69 -38.21
CA LEU A 326 -5.09 12.05 -37.88
C LEU A 326 -4.42 13.12 -38.74
N THR A 327 -3.14 13.00 -39.08
CA THR A 327 -2.45 13.90 -40.02
C THR A 327 -3.02 13.78 -41.43
N ARG A 328 -3.27 12.56 -41.93
CA ARG A 328 -3.93 12.35 -43.24
C ARG A 328 -5.38 12.85 -43.26
N GLU A 329 -6.09 12.73 -42.14
CA GLU A 329 -7.44 13.28 -41.97
C GLU A 329 -7.40 14.82 -41.91
N LEU A 330 -6.43 15.43 -41.22
CA LEU A 330 -6.21 16.88 -41.22
C LEU A 330 -5.82 17.41 -42.61
N ASP A 331 -4.94 16.72 -43.35
CA ASP A 331 -4.63 17.03 -44.75
C ASP A 331 -5.88 16.93 -45.63
N HIS A 332 -6.73 15.92 -45.40
CA HIS A 332 -8.00 15.76 -46.11
C HIS A 332 -9.01 16.87 -45.78
N TYR A 333 -9.13 17.25 -44.50
CA TYR A 333 -9.96 18.36 -44.07
C TYR A 333 -9.43 19.71 -44.55
N ALA A 334 -8.12 19.90 -44.65
CA ALA A 334 -7.50 21.07 -45.28
C ALA A 334 -7.86 21.15 -46.77
N LEU A 335 -7.77 20.03 -47.50
CA LEU A 335 -8.19 19.96 -48.91
C LEU A 335 -9.70 20.23 -49.10
N ILE A 336 -10.54 19.77 -48.18
CA ILE A 336 -11.98 20.09 -48.16
C ILE A 336 -12.20 21.58 -47.84
N LEU A 337 -11.43 22.16 -46.92
CA LEU A 337 -11.46 23.60 -46.62
C LEU A 337 -11.10 24.42 -47.86
N GLU A 338 -9.97 24.15 -48.53
CA GLU A 338 -9.61 24.83 -49.78
C GLU A 338 -10.71 24.71 -50.86
N GLN A 339 -11.35 23.54 -50.98
CA GLN A 339 -12.46 23.35 -51.92
C GLN A 339 -13.71 24.15 -51.53
N THR A 340 -14.08 24.16 -50.25
CA THR A 340 -15.24 24.92 -49.76
C THR A 340 -15.01 26.42 -49.76
N GLU A 341 -13.79 26.90 -49.52
CA GLU A 341 -13.40 28.31 -49.71
C GLU A 341 -13.45 28.69 -51.20
N ALA A 342 -12.95 27.84 -52.10
CA ALA A 342 -13.04 28.07 -53.54
C ALA A 342 -14.51 28.09 -54.03
N ASP A 343 -15.37 27.23 -53.50
CA ASP A 343 -16.80 27.22 -53.81
C ASP A 343 -17.57 28.39 -53.17
N MET A 344 -17.20 28.83 -51.97
CA MET A 344 -17.70 30.07 -51.36
C MET A 344 -17.30 31.30 -52.18
N LEU A 345 -16.08 31.35 -52.72
CA LEU A 345 -15.64 32.42 -53.63
C LEU A 345 -16.41 32.40 -54.95
N LYS A 346 -16.73 31.23 -55.51
CA LYS A 346 -17.62 31.11 -56.68
C LYS A 346 -19.02 31.60 -56.35
N ALA A 347 -19.61 31.13 -55.25
CA ALA A 347 -20.94 31.55 -54.80
C ALA A 347 -21.03 33.05 -54.50
N GLN A 348 -19.94 33.67 -54.01
CA GLN A 348 -19.85 35.11 -53.81
C GLN A 348 -19.77 35.88 -55.15
N GLN A 349 -19.04 35.36 -56.14
CA GLN A 349 -18.99 35.92 -57.50
C GLN A 349 -20.35 35.79 -58.21
N GLU A 350 -21.01 34.63 -58.10
CA GLU A 350 -22.38 34.42 -58.58
C GLU A 350 -23.38 35.32 -57.86
N GLY A 351 -23.27 35.48 -56.55
CA GLY A 351 -24.06 36.44 -55.77
C GLY A 351 -23.89 37.88 -56.23
N LEU A 352 -22.67 38.30 -56.59
CA LEU A 352 -22.39 39.61 -57.19
C LEU A 352 -22.97 39.74 -58.61
N LEU A 353 -22.91 38.70 -59.43
CA LEU A 353 -23.56 38.67 -60.75
C LEU A 353 -25.08 38.77 -60.62
N ILE A 354 -25.69 37.98 -59.73
CA ILE A 354 -27.14 38.00 -59.43
C ILE A 354 -27.55 39.37 -58.86
N ALA A 355 -26.75 39.98 -57.99
CA ALA A 355 -27.00 41.33 -57.48
C ALA A 355 -26.96 42.40 -58.59
N ASN A 356 -26.03 42.28 -59.54
CA ASN A 356 -25.97 43.14 -60.73
C ASN A 356 -27.16 42.90 -61.68
N HIS A 357 -27.57 41.65 -61.89
CA HIS A 357 -28.79 41.31 -62.61
C HIS A 357 -30.04 41.88 -61.92
N LEU A 358 -30.18 41.75 -60.60
CA LEU A 358 -31.25 42.36 -59.81
C LEU A 358 -31.24 43.89 -59.89
N LYS A 359 -30.07 44.52 -59.92
CA LYS A 359 -29.93 45.98 -60.13
C LYS A 359 -30.42 46.38 -61.53
N SER A 360 -30.05 45.62 -62.56
CA SER A 360 -30.54 45.83 -63.93
C SER A 360 -32.06 45.59 -64.05
N LEU A 361 -32.60 44.56 -63.38
CA LEU A 361 -34.01 44.24 -63.31
C LEU A 361 -34.82 45.29 -62.53
N ARG A 362 -34.24 45.91 -61.51
CA ARG A 362 -34.85 47.06 -60.82
C ARG A 362 -34.84 48.32 -61.71
N GLN A 363 -33.81 48.51 -62.54
CA GLN A 363 -33.80 49.60 -63.52
C GLN A 363 -34.83 49.37 -64.63
N THR A 364 -34.94 48.16 -65.20
CA THR A 364 -35.98 47.86 -66.19
C THR A 364 -37.37 47.85 -65.57
N LEU A 365 -37.56 47.37 -64.34
CA LEU A 365 -38.83 47.49 -63.60
C LEU A 365 -39.21 48.97 -63.41
N ASN A 366 -38.27 49.85 -63.06
CA ASN A 366 -38.55 51.27 -62.95
C ASN A 366 -38.89 51.91 -64.30
N GLN A 367 -38.23 51.52 -65.39
CA GLN A 367 -38.60 51.95 -66.75
C GLN A 367 -39.98 51.43 -67.17
N GLN A 368 -40.33 50.20 -66.81
CA GLN A 368 -41.67 49.64 -67.06
C GLN A 368 -42.73 50.28 -66.15
N ASN A 369 -42.38 50.71 -64.94
CA ASN A 369 -43.26 51.49 -64.08
C ASN A 369 -43.45 52.92 -64.61
N GLN A 370 -42.41 53.56 -65.17
CA GLN A 370 -42.55 54.83 -65.89
C GLN A 370 -43.48 54.67 -67.10
N LYS A 371 -43.26 53.66 -67.94
CA LYS A 371 -44.18 53.31 -69.04
C LYS A 371 -45.58 52.94 -68.55
N LYS A 372 -45.71 52.32 -67.38
CA LYS A 372 -47.00 52.03 -66.76
C LYS A 372 -47.71 53.32 -66.35
N PHE A 373 -47.01 54.31 -65.80
CA PHE A 373 -47.60 55.62 -65.51
C PHE A 373 -47.96 56.39 -66.80
N GLU A 374 -47.09 56.39 -67.82
CA GLU A 374 -47.39 56.94 -69.15
C GLU A 374 -48.62 56.26 -69.78
N LEU A 375 -48.75 54.94 -69.63
CA LEU A 375 -49.91 54.17 -70.08
C LEU A 375 -51.14 54.36 -69.19
N GLU A 376 -51.01 54.60 -67.88
CA GLU A 376 -52.12 54.91 -66.99
C GLU A 376 -52.66 56.33 -67.24
N GLU A 377 -51.79 57.27 -67.61
CA GLU A 377 -52.15 58.61 -68.09
C GLU A 377 -52.85 58.54 -69.45
N GLN A 378 -52.33 57.75 -70.41
CA GLN A 378 -53.02 57.44 -71.67
C GLN A 378 -54.32 56.63 -71.46
N ILE A 379 -54.43 55.80 -70.42
CA ILE A 379 -55.67 55.09 -70.07
C ILE A 379 -56.67 56.04 -69.41
N LEU A 380 -56.22 57.10 -68.72
CA LEU A 380 -57.12 58.17 -68.25
C LEU A 380 -57.62 59.03 -69.42
N GLU A 381 -56.78 59.38 -70.39
CA GLU A 381 -57.22 59.98 -71.66
C GLU A 381 -58.19 59.04 -72.41
N LEU A 382 -57.85 57.76 -72.55
CA LEU A 382 -58.71 56.77 -73.21
C LEU A 382 -59.97 56.40 -72.40
N LEU A 383 -60.03 56.66 -71.09
CA LEU A 383 -61.25 56.55 -70.29
C LEU A 383 -62.14 57.79 -70.45
N GLN A 384 -61.51 58.97 -70.56
CA GLN A 384 -62.18 60.21 -70.93
C GLN A 384 -62.79 60.10 -72.34
N ASP A 385 -62.10 59.42 -73.27
CA ASP A 385 -62.64 59.04 -74.58
C ASP A 385 -63.62 57.85 -74.53
N GLN A 386 -63.43 56.83 -73.68
CA GLN A 386 -64.37 55.70 -73.58
C GLN A 386 -65.73 56.09 -73.02
N ILE A 387 -65.80 57.12 -72.18
CA ILE A 387 -67.07 57.79 -71.81
C ILE A 387 -67.80 58.34 -73.05
N THR A 388 -67.10 58.58 -74.17
CA THR A 388 -67.69 58.93 -75.47
C THR A 388 -67.95 57.73 -76.40
N THR A 389 -67.32 56.56 -76.16
CA THR A 389 -67.42 55.35 -77.02
C THR A 389 -68.13 54.14 -76.40
N ASP A 390 -68.90 54.31 -75.32
CA ASP A 390 -69.63 53.23 -74.63
C ASP A 390 -70.87 52.72 -75.40
N LYS A 391 -70.65 52.31 -76.67
CA LYS A 391 -71.68 51.89 -77.65
C LYS A 391 -71.27 50.72 -78.57
N ALA A 392 -70.10 50.11 -78.37
CA ALA A 392 -69.56 49.07 -79.27
C ALA A 392 -69.53 47.63 -78.67
N GLY A 393 -69.56 47.49 -77.35
CA GLY A 393 -69.17 46.25 -76.65
C GLY A 393 -70.11 45.04 -76.80
N GLU A 394 -71.42 45.24 -77.02
CA GLU A 394 -72.41 44.15 -76.99
C GLU A 394 -72.24 43.07 -78.07
N SER A 395 -71.49 43.36 -79.14
CA SER A 395 -71.37 42.47 -80.31
C SER A 395 -70.56 41.19 -80.07
N GLN A 396 -69.56 41.24 -79.18
CA GLN A 396 -68.44 40.28 -79.18
C GLN A 396 -68.69 39.01 -78.34
N GLY A 397 -69.69 39.02 -77.44
CA GLY A 397 -69.97 37.91 -76.51
C GLY A 397 -70.63 36.65 -77.11
N LYS A 398 -70.92 36.62 -78.42
CA LYS A 398 -71.60 35.47 -79.05
C LYS A 398 -70.66 34.36 -79.54
N THR A 399 -69.48 34.70 -80.05
CA THR A 399 -68.58 33.74 -80.74
C THR A 399 -67.89 32.73 -79.84
N LEU A 400 -67.75 33.01 -78.54
CA LEU A 400 -66.96 32.17 -77.63
C LEU A 400 -67.54 30.75 -77.46
N ARG A 401 -68.87 30.60 -77.47
CA ARG A 401 -69.57 29.35 -77.12
C ARG A 401 -69.34 28.21 -78.13
N GLU A 402 -69.20 28.51 -79.41
CA GLU A 402 -69.05 27.51 -80.49
C GLU A 402 -67.71 26.74 -80.41
N THR A 403 -66.74 27.23 -79.62
CA THR A 403 -65.41 26.62 -79.50
C THR A 403 -65.34 25.43 -78.54
N GLN A 404 -66.35 25.24 -77.68
CA GLN A 404 -66.22 24.38 -76.51
C GLN A 404 -66.59 22.91 -76.78
N GLU A 405 -67.48 22.63 -77.74
CA GLU A 405 -68.01 21.27 -77.99
C GLU A 405 -66.98 20.35 -78.65
N LYS A 406 -66.19 20.87 -79.60
CA LYS A 406 -65.20 20.12 -80.42
C LYS A 406 -64.08 19.43 -79.61
N ARG A 407 -63.96 19.69 -78.31
CA ARG A 407 -62.90 19.11 -77.47
C ARG A 407 -63.18 17.66 -77.06
N ARG A 408 -64.45 17.30 -76.85
CA ARG A 408 -64.84 15.99 -76.28
C ARG A 408 -64.65 14.81 -77.23
N GLU A 409 -64.68 15.04 -78.55
CA GLU A 409 -64.57 13.96 -79.55
C GLU A 409 -63.16 13.32 -79.56
N LEU A 410 -62.13 14.05 -79.14
CA LEU A 410 -60.73 13.58 -79.16
C LEU A 410 -60.38 12.63 -78.02
N GLU A 411 -61.06 12.71 -76.87
CA GLU A 411 -60.71 11.92 -75.67
C GLU A 411 -60.98 10.42 -75.85
N ILE A 412 -62.03 10.07 -76.60
CA ILE A 412 -62.44 8.69 -76.88
C ILE A 412 -61.35 7.92 -77.65
N GLY A 413 -60.65 8.60 -78.56
CA GLY A 413 -59.65 7.98 -79.45
C GLY A 413 -58.37 7.48 -78.76
N MET A 414 -58.09 7.87 -77.51
CA MET A 414 -56.92 7.37 -76.78
C MET A 414 -57.08 5.92 -76.32
N SER A 415 -58.26 5.51 -75.85
CA SER A 415 -58.43 4.24 -75.13
C SER A 415 -58.15 3.00 -76.00
N ASP A 416 -58.46 3.07 -77.30
CA ASP A 416 -58.16 2.00 -78.28
C ASP A 416 -56.65 1.76 -78.50
N THR A 417 -55.78 2.68 -78.07
CA THR A 417 -54.33 2.53 -78.23
C THR A 417 -53.72 1.65 -77.14
N GLU A 418 -54.23 1.73 -75.90
CA GLU A 418 -53.69 1.01 -74.74
C GLU A 418 -53.88 -0.52 -74.88
N HIS A 419 -55.02 -0.96 -75.42
CA HIS A 419 -55.32 -2.38 -75.60
C HIS A 419 -54.25 -3.12 -76.44
N LYS A 420 -53.61 -2.43 -77.39
CA LYS A 420 -52.58 -3.01 -78.27
C LYS A 420 -51.26 -3.27 -77.55
N LEU A 421 -50.97 -2.54 -76.47
CA LEU A 421 -49.74 -2.67 -75.70
C LEU A 421 -49.65 -4.04 -74.99
N SER A 422 -50.77 -4.50 -74.43
CA SER A 422 -50.85 -5.74 -73.65
C SER A 422 -50.50 -7.00 -74.44
N ILE A 423 -50.68 -6.99 -75.77
CA ILE A 423 -50.35 -8.14 -76.64
C ILE A 423 -48.83 -8.34 -76.72
N ALA A 424 -48.05 -7.25 -76.76
CA ALA A 424 -46.60 -7.30 -76.94
C ALA A 424 -45.85 -7.93 -75.75
N LEU A 425 -46.42 -7.87 -74.55
CA LEU A 425 -45.82 -8.46 -73.33
C LEU A 425 -45.80 -10.00 -73.36
N LEU A 426 -46.76 -10.64 -74.02
CA LEU A 426 -46.88 -12.11 -74.07
C LEU A 426 -45.75 -12.76 -74.88
N ASP A 427 -45.24 -12.09 -75.91
CA ASP A 427 -44.12 -12.60 -76.72
C ASP A 427 -42.77 -12.52 -75.99
N LEU A 428 -42.67 -11.67 -74.97
CA LEU A 428 -41.45 -11.50 -74.18
C LEU A 428 -41.13 -12.74 -73.32
N GLU A 429 -42.16 -13.40 -72.77
CA GLU A 429 -41.97 -14.63 -71.98
C GLU A 429 -41.45 -15.81 -72.81
N LYS A 430 -41.80 -15.89 -74.10
CA LYS A 430 -41.36 -16.97 -75.01
C LYS A 430 -39.84 -17.04 -75.14
N TRP A 431 -39.17 -15.88 -75.19
CA TRP A 431 -37.71 -15.79 -75.26
C TRP A 431 -37.02 -16.31 -74.00
N ARG A 432 -37.67 -16.17 -72.83
CA ARG A 432 -37.11 -16.62 -71.54
C ARG A 432 -36.88 -18.14 -71.50
N GLY A 433 -37.76 -18.91 -72.15
CA GLY A 433 -37.64 -20.37 -72.25
C GLY A 433 -36.46 -20.89 -73.09
N ILE A 434 -35.82 -20.03 -73.91
CA ILE A 434 -34.62 -20.41 -74.67
C ILE A 434 -33.39 -20.42 -73.75
N VAL A 435 -33.32 -19.51 -72.78
CA VAL A 435 -32.19 -19.38 -71.84
C VAL A 435 -32.01 -20.66 -71.01
N GLU A 436 -33.10 -21.30 -70.59
CA GLU A 436 -33.06 -22.50 -69.74
C GLU A 436 -32.32 -23.68 -70.41
N LYS A 437 -32.30 -23.76 -71.75
CA LYS A 437 -31.55 -24.80 -72.49
C LYS A 437 -30.04 -24.67 -72.34
N SER A 438 -29.51 -23.43 -72.28
CA SER A 438 -28.07 -23.18 -72.16
C SER A 438 -27.45 -23.73 -70.87
N LYS A 439 -28.24 -23.86 -69.79
CA LYS A 439 -27.79 -24.51 -68.54
C LYS A 439 -27.51 -26.00 -68.71
N GLY A 440 -28.12 -26.66 -69.70
CA GLY A 440 -27.93 -28.09 -69.97
C GLY A 440 -26.48 -28.41 -70.37
N GLU A 441 -25.90 -27.59 -71.25
CA GLU A 441 -24.56 -27.80 -71.81
C GLU A 441 -23.47 -27.68 -70.74
N VAL A 442 -23.63 -26.76 -69.77
CA VAL A 442 -22.74 -26.60 -68.61
C VAL A 442 -22.71 -27.85 -67.70
N SER A 443 -23.77 -28.65 -67.68
CA SER A 443 -23.79 -29.91 -66.92
C SER A 443 -22.93 -31.03 -67.54
N GLN A 444 -22.60 -30.89 -68.83
CA GLN A 444 -21.91 -31.92 -69.60
C GLN A 444 -20.39 -31.85 -69.40
N ILE A 445 -19.83 -30.64 -69.40
CA ILE A 445 -18.39 -30.37 -69.16
C ILE A 445 -17.94 -30.90 -67.78
N LYS A 446 -18.80 -30.86 -66.76
CA LYS A 446 -18.46 -31.43 -65.43
C LYS A 446 -18.13 -32.92 -65.47
N LYS A 447 -18.76 -33.71 -66.35
CA LYS A 447 -18.52 -35.15 -66.45
C LYS A 447 -17.16 -35.50 -67.06
N GLU A 448 -16.59 -34.60 -67.84
CA GLU A 448 -15.26 -34.77 -68.45
C GLU A 448 -14.14 -34.54 -67.43
N HIS A 449 -14.38 -33.71 -66.41
CA HIS A 449 -13.46 -33.53 -65.29
C HIS A 449 -13.33 -34.81 -64.44
N ASP A 450 -14.46 -35.43 -64.08
CA ASP A 450 -14.50 -36.66 -63.27
C ASP A 450 -13.82 -37.85 -63.96
N SER A 451 -13.76 -37.88 -65.30
CA SER A 451 -13.05 -38.96 -66.03
C SER A 451 -11.52 -38.89 -65.89
N LEU A 452 -10.93 -37.69 -65.78
CA LEU A 452 -9.48 -37.54 -65.64
C LEU A 452 -8.97 -37.93 -64.24
N ASP A 453 -9.73 -37.64 -63.17
CA ASP A 453 -9.38 -38.03 -61.79
C ASP A 453 -9.35 -39.57 -61.60
N ASN A 454 -10.11 -40.29 -62.43
CA ASN A 454 -10.11 -41.76 -62.47
C ASN A 454 -8.94 -42.37 -63.24
N GLU A 455 -8.17 -41.59 -64.00
CA GLU A 455 -6.96 -42.10 -64.67
C GLU A 455 -5.73 -42.02 -63.76
N ALA A 456 -5.62 -40.97 -62.93
CA ALA A 456 -4.57 -40.83 -61.93
C ALA A 456 -4.50 -42.05 -60.98
N ARG A 457 -5.66 -42.57 -60.54
CA ARG A 457 -5.76 -43.72 -59.63
C ARG A 457 -5.24 -45.04 -60.21
N LYS A 458 -5.19 -45.19 -61.54
CA LYS A 458 -4.74 -46.43 -62.19
C LYS A 458 -3.24 -46.67 -61.98
N TYR A 459 -2.44 -45.61 -61.97
CA TYR A 459 -0.98 -45.70 -61.81
C TYR A 459 -0.55 -46.09 -60.38
N ASP A 460 -1.36 -45.79 -59.35
CA ASP A 460 -1.07 -46.21 -57.97
C ASP A 460 -1.25 -47.73 -57.74
N ASP A 461 -2.13 -48.39 -58.49
CA ASP A 461 -2.36 -49.84 -58.36
C ASP A 461 -1.28 -50.68 -59.09
N GLU A 462 -0.70 -50.18 -60.18
CA GLU A 462 0.42 -50.87 -60.87
C GLU A 462 1.65 -51.04 -59.96
N ILE A 463 1.88 -50.09 -59.04
CA ILE A 463 2.99 -50.11 -58.06
C ILE A 463 2.83 -51.26 -57.03
N LYS A 464 1.61 -51.77 -56.80
CA LYS A 464 1.38 -52.91 -55.88
C LYS A 464 1.82 -54.24 -56.51
N ILE A 465 1.52 -54.45 -57.80
CA ILE A 465 1.73 -55.73 -58.50
C ILE A 465 3.23 -56.12 -58.56
N ILE A 466 4.12 -55.13 -58.68
CA ILE A 466 5.58 -55.37 -58.73
C ILE A 466 6.11 -55.98 -57.42
N LYS A 467 5.46 -55.74 -56.27
CA LYS A 467 5.93 -56.23 -54.96
C LYS A 467 5.70 -57.73 -54.74
N GLU A 468 4.66 -58.32 -55.33
CA GLU A 468 4.34 -59.74 -55.12
C GLU A 468 5.28 -60.69 -55.89
N ILE A 469 5.76 -60.27 -57.05
CA ILE A 469 6.61 -61.10 -57.94
C ILE A 469 7.92 -61.52 -57.25
N ILE A 470 8.50 -60.65 -56.40
CA ILE A 470 9.76 -60.89 -55.69
C ILE A 470 9.67 -62.08 -54.72
N ALA A 471 8.52 -62.31 -54.09
CA ALA A 471 8.34 -63.36 -53.09
C ALA A 471 8.45 -64.80 -53.65
N THR A 472 8.29 -64.97 -54.97
CA THR A 472 8.19 -66.30 -55.60
C THR A 472 9.55 -66.98 -55.86
N LYS A 473 10.65 -66.21 -56.02
CA LYS A 473 11.95 -66.76 -56.47
C LYS A 473 12.79 -67.44 -55.38
N LEU A 474 12.52 -67.20 -54.09
CA LEU A 474 13.36 -67.71 -52.99
C LEU A 474 13.13 -69.18 -52.62
N ARG A 475 12.00 -69.80 -53.00
CA ARG A 475 11.62 -71.16 -52.55
C ARG A 475 12.20 -72.32 -53.39
N LYS A 476 13.25 -72.08 -54.18
CA LYS A 476 13.76 -73.06 -55.18
C LYS A 476 15.22 -73.47 -54.98
N LEU A 477 15.80 -73.21 -53.81
CA LEU A 477 17.23 -73.38 -53.53
C LEU A 477 17.55 -74.58 -52.60
N ASP A 478 16.63 -74.97 -51.71
CA ASP A 478 16.88 -75.98 -50.66
C ASP A 478 16.90 -77.45 -51.11
N SER A 479 16.48 -77.77 -52.35
CA SER A 479 16.13 -79.15 -52.72
C SER A 479 17.27 -80.04 -53.23
N LEU A 480 18.53 -79.58 -53.26
CA LEU A 480 19.64 -80.29 -53.93
C LEU A 480 20.77 -80.81 -53.01
N ASN A 481 20.91 -80.32 -51.78
CA ASN A 481 22.07 -80.60 -50.91
C ASN A 481 21.91 -81.84 -49.98
N ARG A 482 21.45 -83.00 -50.48
CA ARG A 482 21.04 -84.11 -49.57
C ARG A 482 21.31 -85.57 -50.00
N GLN A 483 22.31 -85.88 -50.85
CA GLN A 483 22.46 -87.22 -51.48
C GLN A 483 23.90 -87.81 -51.66
N LEU A 484 24.89 -87.71 -50.73
CA LEU A 484 26.32 -87.97 -51.11
C LEU A 484 27.39 -88.81 -50.27
N GLU A 485 27.22 -89.48 -49.09
CA GLU A 485 28.40 -90.04 -48.29
C GLU A 485 28.28 -91.45 -47.52
N GLN A 486 29.27 -92.47 -47.52
CA GLN A 486 29.14 -93.84 -46.77
C GLN A 486 30.15 -95.09 -46.34
N LEU A 487 31.37 -95.60 -46.79
CA LEU A 487 31.81 -97.11 -46.68
C LEU A 487 33.30 -97.70 -46.27
N ILE A 488 33.52 -99.06 -45.91
CA ILE A 488 34.73 -100.09 -46.06
C ILE A 488 35.63 -100.76 -44.86
N THR A 489 36.11 -102.10 -44.86
CA THR A 489 36.96 -102.91 -43.78
C THR A 489 37.66 -104.38 -44.05
N GLN A 490 38.73 -104.97 -43.31
CA GLN A 490 39.22 -106.47 -43.02
C GLN A 490 40.79 -106.77 -42.61
N ALA A 491 41.57 -107.90 -42.21
CA ALA A 491 41.66 -109.44 -41.86
C ALA A 491 43.02 -110.05 -41.10
N GLY A 492 43.37 -111.41 -40.89
CA GLY A 492 44.56 -112.14 -40.13
C GLY A 492 44.89 -113.73 -40.39
N GLY A 493 45.77 -114.73 -39.89
CA GLY A 493 46.85 -115.23 -38.82
C GLY A 493 47.61 -116.66 -39.19
N HIS A 494 48.41 -117.66 -38.57
CA HIS A 494 49.20 -118.29 -37.34
C HIS A 494 50.14 -119.61 -37.71
N GLU A 495 50.93 -120.62 -37.08
CA GLU A 495 51.59 -121.27 -35.78
C GLU A 495 52.76 -122.42 -36.07
N LEU A 496 53.49 -123.45 -35.39
CA LEU A 496 53.79 -124.35 -34.10
C LEU A 496 55.24 -125.18 -34.10
N ASN A 497 55.90 -126.29 -33.46
CA ASN A 497 55.84 -127.55 -32.49
C ASN A 497 57.24 -128.39 -32.05
N PRO A 498 57.41 -129.45 -31.09
CA PRO A 498 58.71 -130.17 -30.48
C PRO A 498 58.93 -131.79 -30.14
N ASP A 499 60.03 -132.39 -29.43
CA ASP A 499 60.47 -133.90 -29.14
C ASP A 499 61.59 -134.40 -27.98
N GLU A 500 61.84 -135.73 -27.49
CA GLU A 500 62.75 -136.30 -26.31
C GLU A 500 63.16 -137.88 -26.00
N LEU A 501 64.07 -138.25 -25.01
CA LEU A 501 63.92 -139.20 -23.78
C LEU A 501 65.10 -140.03 -23.10
N LYS A 502 66.21 -140.50 -23.72
CA LYS A 502 67.09 -141.59 -23.13
C LYS A 502 68.08 -141.24 -21.97
N LEU A 503 67.85 -140.16 -21.22
CA LEU A 503 68.79 -139.61 -20.22
C LEU A 503 68.62 -140.15 -18.77
N LEU A 504 67.64 -141.02 -18.55
CA LEU A 504 66.92 -141.15 -17.27
C LEU A 504 67.67 -141.76 -16.07
N ASP A 505 68.62 -142.68 -16.26
CA ASP A 505 69.32 -143.29 -15.11
C ASP A 505 70.50 -142.43 -14.61
N VAL A 506 71.16 -141.68 -15.50
CA VAL A 506 72.12 -140.64 -15.09
C VAL A 506 71.38 -139.43 -14.49
N GLN A 507 70.10 -139.24 -14.83
CA GLN A 507 69.27 -138.21 -14.21
C GLN A 507 69.03 -138.45 -12.70
N HIS A 508 69.11 -139.66 -12.13
CA HIS A 508 68.85 -139.80 -10.68
C HIS A 508 69.97 -139.23 -9.79
N ASP A 509 71.23 -139.48 -10.12
CA ASP A 509 72.36 -138.92 -9.37
C ASP A 509 72.56 -137.43 -9.69
N ILE A 510 72.17 -137.00 -10.92
CA ILE A 510 71.99 -135.58 -11.21
C ILE A 510 70.88 -135.00 -10.33
N LEU A 511 69.72 -135.67 -10.17
CA LEU A 511 68.55 -135.13 -9.46
C LEU A 511 68.81 -134.80 -7.98
N GLU A 512 69.75 -135.47 -7.29
CA GLU A 512 70.13 -135.06 -5.92
C GLU A 512 71.01 -133.80 -5.87
N LEU A 513 71.91 -133.63 -6.85
CA LEU A 513 72.72 -132.41 -6.97
C LEU A 513 71.90 -131.25 -7.53
N ASP A 514 71.05 -131.55 -8.50
CA ASP A 514 70.09 -130.65 -9.14
C ASP A 514 68.95 -130.29 -8.16
N ALA A 515 68.59 -131.12 -7.18
CA ALA A 515 67.71 -130.72 -6.07
C ALA A 515 68.36 -129.66 -5.18
N LYS A 516 69.65 -129.83 -4.83
CA LYS A 516 70.41 -128.84 -4.02
C LYS A 516 70.69 -127.56 -4.82
N ILE A 517 70.91 -127.67 -6.13
CA ILE A 517 71.00 -126.52 -7.04
C ILE A 517 69.63 -125.85 -7.21
N LYS A 518 68.54 -126.61 -7.32
CA LYS A 518 67.16 -126.07 -7.36
C LYS A 518 66.80 -125.36 -6.07
N GLU A 519 67.15 -125.88 -4.90
CA GLU A 519 66.92 -125.19 -3.62
C GLU A 519 67.71 -123.87 -3.54
N ALA A 520 68.96 -123.86 -4.01
CA ALA A 520 69.75 -122.63 -4.14
C ALA A 520 69.18 -121.66 -5.18
N GLN A 521 68.73 -122.15 -6.33
CA GLN A 521 68.07 -121.36 -7.39
C GLN A 521 66.71 -120.84 -6.94
N GLU A 522 65.93 -121.59 -6.19
CA GLU A 522 64.62 -121.19 -5.67
C GLU A 522 64.79 -120.10 -4.60
N ASN A 523 65.81 -120.21 -3.75
CA ASN A 523 66.19 -119.14 -2.83
C ASN A 523 66.73 -117.90 -3.56
N TRP A 524 67.51 -118.07 -4.63
CA TRP A 524 67.94 -116.95 -5.49
C TRP A 524 66.75 -116.30 -6.22
N LEU A 525 65.81 -117.08 -6.75
CA LEU A 525 64.57 -116.62 -7.39
C LEU A 525 63.63 -115.93 -6.37
N LYS A 526 63.52 -116.43 -5.13
CA LYS A 526 62.81 -115.75 -4.05
C LYS A 526 63.44 -114.38 -3.75
N LEU A 527 64.77 -114.30 -3.71
CA LEU A 527 65.48 -113.03 -3.52
C LEU A 527 65.32 -112.09 -4.73
N GLN A 528 65.41 -112.62 -5.96
CA GLN A 528 65.21 -111.87 -7.19
C GLN A 528 63.78 -111.34 -7.29
N ASN A 529 62.76 -112.16 -7.00
CA ASN A 529 61.35 -111.74 -6.97
C ASN A 529 61.08 -110.74 -5.84
N SER A 530 61.79 -110.82 -4.72
CA SER A 530 61.76 -109.78 -3.68
C SER A 530 62.32 -108.44 -4.21
N VAL A 531 63.49 -108.45 -4.86
CA VAL A 531 64.10 -107.26 -5.46
C VAL A 531 63.25 -106.69 -6.61
N VAL A 532 62.70 -107.54 -7.48
CA VAL A 532 61.82 -107.14 -8.59
C VAL A 532 60.54 -106.52 -8.03
N SER A 533 59.83 -107.18 -7.12
CA SER A 533 58.59 -106.62 -6.54
C SER A 533 58.83 -105.37 -5.69
N LEU A 534 60.00 -105.21 -5.06
CA LEU A 534 60.42 -103.94 -4.45
C LEU A 534 60.72 -102.86 -5.49
N SER A 535 61.28 -103.21 -6.64
CA SER A 535 61.49 -102.27 -7.76
C SER A 535 60.16 -101.85 -8.40
N GLU A 536 59.20 -102.76 -8.55
CA GLU A 536 57.85 -102.48 -9.03
C GLU A 536 57.10 -101.57 -8.06
N LYS A 537 57.15 -101.86 -6.75
CA LYS A 537 56.60 -100.97 -5.71
C LYS A 537 57.25 -99.59 -5.73
N ARG A 538 58.56 -99.49 -5.96
CA ARG A 538 59.26 -98.20 -6.13
C ARG A 538 58.79 -97.46 -7.39
N VAL A 539 58.56 -98.15 -8.50
CA VAL A 539 58.02 -97.57 -9.75
C VAL A 539 56.57 -97.13 -9.56
N GLN A 540 55.74 -97.91 -8.87
CA GLN A 540 54.37 -97.55 -8.50
C GLN A 540 54.36 -96.29 -7.61
N GLN A 541 55.15 -96.26 -6.53
CA GLN A 541 55.30 -95.08 -5.66
C GLN A 541 55.79 -93.84 -6.42
N LEU A 542 56.73 -93.97 -7.36
CA LEU A 542 57.17 -92.86 -8.21
C LEU A 542 56.05 -92.38 -9.15
N ASN A 543 55.23 -93.29 -9.68
CA ASN A 543 54.05 -92.95 -10.48
C ASN A 543 52.98 -92.26 -9.63
N ASP A 544 52.72 -92.71 -8.41
CA ASP A 544 51.79 -92.10 -7.46
C ASP A 544 52.25 -90.70 -7.02
N ILE A 545 53.55 -90.51 -6.78
CA ILE A 545 54.15 -89.19 -6.52
C ILE A 545 53.98 -88.28 -7.74
N ASN A 546 54.23 -88.77 -8.95
CA ASN A 546 54.06 -87.97 -10.17
C ASN A 546 52.58 -87.66 -10.47
N TYR A 547 51.66 -88.57 -10.17
CA TYR A 547 50.21 -88.36 -10.28
C TYR A 547 49.72 -87.37 -9.21
N SER A 548 50.23 -87.45 -7.99
CA SER A 548 49.95 -86.51 -6.91
C SER A 548 50.47 -85.10 -7.21
N ARG A 549 51.67 -84.97 -7.78
CA ARG A 549 52.20 -83.70 -8.31
C ARG A 549 51.32 -83.11 -9.41
N LYS A 550 50.83 -83.93 -10.35
CA LYS A 550 49.87 -83.49 -11.39
C LYS A 550 48.54 -83.05 -10.78
N LYS A 551 48.05 -83.72 -9.73
CA LYS A 551 46.86 -83.28 -8.97
C LYS A 551 47.10 -81.97 -8.24
N LEU A 552 48.24 -81.80 -7.58
CA LEU A 552 48.62 -80.55 -6.90
C LEU A 552 48.62 -79.38 -7.87
N LEU A 553 49.33 -79.50 -9.01
CA LEU A 553 49.39 -78.47 -10.05
C LEU A 553 48.00 -78.12 -10.62
N LEU A 554 47.10 -79.11 -10.77
CA LEU A 554 45.72 -78.87 -11.19
C LEU A 554 44.91 -78.13 -10.12
N VAL A 555 45.17 -78.37 -8.83
CA VAL A 555 44.54 -77.66 -7.71
C VAL A 555 45.08 -76.24 -7.59
N GLU A 556 46.39 -76.03 -7.71
CA GLU A 556 47.03 -74.71 -7.75
C GLU A 556 46.48 -73.86 -8.91
N GLN A 557 46.41 -74.41 -10.12
CA GLN A 557 45.80 -73.75 -11.28
C GLN A 557 44.30 -73.47 -11.12
N LYS A 558 43.59 -74.25 -10.29
CA LYS A 558 42.19 -73.98 -9.94
C LYS A 558 42.07 -72.91 -8.85
N ALA A 559 42.96 -72.91 -7.86
CA ALA A 559 43.02 -71.88 -6.82
C ALA A 559 43.26 -70.51 -7.44
N ILE A 560 44.31 -70.36 -8.27
CA ILE A 560 44.61 -69.12 -9.01
C ILE A 560 43.40 -68.65 -9.83
N LYS A 561 42.69 -69.55 -10.53
CA LYS A 561 41.48 -69.20 -11.29
C LYS A 561 40.28 -68.81 -10.44
N ILE A 562 40.20 -69.28 -9.19
CA ILE A 562 39.18 -68.88 -8.22
C ILE A 562 39.57 -67.55 -7.57
N GLU A 563 40.86 -67.31 -7.31
CA GLU A 563 41.40 -66.07 -6.79
C GLU A 563 41.21 -64.92 -7.78
N THR A 564 41.57 -65.08 -9.06
CA THR A 564 41.29 -64.04 -10.08
C THR A 564 39.79 -63.79 -10.23
N ARG A 565 38.96 -64.83 -10.17
CA ARG A 565 37.50 -64.72 -10.22
C ARG A 565 36.92 -64.00 -8.98
N LEU A 566 37.55 -64.18 -7.83
CA LEU A 566 37.21 -63.48 -6.59
C LEU A 566 37.62 -62.01 -6.69
N GLU A 567 38.80 -61.70 -7.24
CA GLU A 567 39.26 -60.32 -7.46
C GLU A 567 38.40 -59.58 -8.49
N GLU A 568 38.00 -60.24 -9.58
CA GLU A 568 36.98 -59.77 -10.54
C GLU A 568 35.71 -59.33 -9.78
N VAL A 569 35.05 -60.26 -9.06
CA VAL A 569 33.81 -59.99 -8.32
C VAL A 569 34.00 -58.95 -7.20
N LEU A 570 35.16 -58.92 -6.54
CA LEU A 570 35.48 -57.90 -5.54
C LEU A 570 35.74 -56.52 -6.19
N SER A 571 36.15 -56.45 -7.45
CA SER A 571 36.26 -55.20 -8.20
C SER A 571 34.87 -54.69 -8.63
N GLU A 572 34.03 -55.56 -9.20
CA GLU A 572 32.63 -55.28 -9.54
C GLU A 572 31.85 -54.78 -8.33
N ASN A 573 31.96 -55.47 -7.18
CA ASN A 573 31.30 -55.07 -5.94
C ASN A 573 31.80 -53.71 -5.43
N ARG A 574 33.11 -53.43 -5.54
CA ARG A 574 33.66 -52.08 -5.22
C ARG A 574 33.12 -51.01 -6.17
N GLU A 575 32.83 -51.31 -7.43
CA GLU A 575 32.21 -50.38 -8.38
C GLU A 575 30.71 -50.20 -8.15
N ILE A 576 29.98 -51.26 -7.78
CA ILE A 576 28.57 -51.19 -7.37
C ILE A 576 28.40 -50.38 -6.09
N VAL A 577 29.27 -50.56 -5.08
CA VAL A 577 29.25 -49.76 -3.85
C VAL A 577 29.55 -48.27 -4.15
N ARG A 578 30.50 -47.98 -5.05
CA ARG A 578 30.74 -46.60 -5.52
C ARG A 578 29.53 -46.02 -6.26
N SER A 579 28.92 -46.76 -7.18
CA SER A 579 27.79 -46.26 -7.96
C SER A 579 26.57 -46.03 -7.07
N LEU A 580 26.25 -46.94 -6.16
CA LEU A 580 25.24 -46.75 -5.10
C LEU A 580 25.55 -45.54 -4.23
N SER A 581 26.81 -45.31 -3.82
CA SER A 581 27.19 -44.12 -3.07
C SER A 581 26.97 -42.83 -3.87
N THR A 582 27.27 -42.81 -5.18
CA THR A 582 26.97 -41.65 -6.03
C THR A 582 25.47 -41.45 -6.28
N LEU A 583 24.69 -42.53 -6.37
CA LEU A 583 23.23 -42.47 -6.55
C LEU A 583 22.55 -41.97 -5.26
N ASN A 584 22.97 -42.45 -4.09
CA ASN A 584 22.50 -41.93 -2.81
C ASN A 584 22.87 -40.45 -2.65
N SER A 585 24.12 -40.06 -2.92
CA SER A 585 24.51 -38.64 -2.88
C SER A 585 23.72 -37.77 -3.87
N ARG A 586 23.26 -38.33 -5.00
CA ARG A 586 22.36 -37.62 -5.95
C ARG A 586 20.92 -37.56 -5.43
N LEU A 587 20.43 -38.60 -4.77
CA LEU A 587 19.12 -38.63 -4.12
C LEU A 587 19.06 -37.65 -2.94
N ASP A 588 20.14 -37.54 -2.17
CA ASP A 588 20.29 -36.56 -1.08
C ASP A 588 20.30 -35.12 -1.62
N THR A 589 21.01 -34.84 -2.73
CA THR A 589 20.97 -33.50 -3.35
C THR A 589 19.60 -33.19 -3.95
N VAL A 590 18.97 -34.13 -4.66
CA VAL A 590 17.65 -33.92 -5.28
C VAL A 590 16.55 -33.78 -4.23
N SER A 591 16.61 -34.51 -3.11
CA SER A 591 15.65 -34.35 -2.01
C SER A 591 15.87 -33.04 -1.23
N LEU A 592 17.12 -32.58 -1.06
CA LEU A 592 17.42 -31.24 -0.57
C LEU A 592 16.98 -30.12 -1.52
N GLU A 593 17.02 -30.35 -2.83
CA GLU A 593 16.51 -29.43 -3.85
C GLU A 593 14.98 -29.39 -3.85
N LEU A 594 14.30 -30.54 -3.81
CA LEU A 594 12.85 -30.64 -3.67
C LEU A 594 12.35 -30.01 -2.35
N PHE A 595 13.09 -30.14 -1.25
CA PHE A 595 12.74 -29.46 0.00
C PHE A 595 12.91 -27.93 -0.11
N LYS A 596 13.93 -27.43 -0.82
CA LYS A 596 14.08 -26.00 -1.10
C LYS A 596 12.96 -25.49 -2.00
N THR A 597 12.65 -26.17 -3.11
CA THR A 597 11.62 -25.72 -4.06
C THR A 597 10.23 -25.80 -3.44
N LYS A 598 9.93 -26.80 -2.60
CA LYS A 598 8.71 -26.80 -1.77
C LYS A 598 8.67 -25.57 -0.86
N LYS A 599 9.79 -25.21 -0.22
CA LYS A 599 9.87 -24.06 0.69
C LYS A 599 9.93 -22.69 0.00
N THR A 600 10.31 -22.60 -1.28
CA THR A 600 10.10 -21.37 -2.07
C THR A 600 8.66 -21.31 -2.55
N HIS A 601 8.08 -22.43 -3.00
CA HIS A 601 6.68 -22.49 -3.41
C HIS A 601 5.71 -22.13 -2.28
N GLU A 602 5.89 -22.68 -1.06
CA GLU A 602 5.12 -22.30 0.15
C GLU A 602 5.19 -20.80 0.47
N LYS A 603 6.30 -20.13 0.12
CA LYS A 603 6.43 -18.68 0.27
C LYS A 603 5.78 -17.91 -0.86
N GLU A 604 5.96 -18.35 -2.11
CA GLU A 604 5.37 -17.74 -3.29
C GLU A 604 3.83 -17.86 -3.26
N GLU A 605 3.31 -18.97 -2.73
CA GLU A 605 1.90 -19.18 -2.42
C GLU A 605 1.40 -18.19 -1.35
N MET A 606 2.11 -18.07 -0.21
CA MET A 606 1.75 -17.10 0.84
C MET A 606 1.89 -15.64 0.39
N GLU A 607 2.92 -15.29 -0.40
CA GLU A 607 3.10 -13.97 -1.01
C GLU A 607 2.00 -13.68 -2.05
N CYS A 608 1.52 -14.70 -2.77
CA CYS A 608 0.38 -14.61 -3.68
C CYS A 608 -0.95 -14.41 -2.91
N GLU A 609 -1.18 -15.16 -1.83
CA GLU A 609 -2.35 -14.97 -0.95
C GLU A 609 -2.38 -13.56 -0.36
N ILE A 610 -1.26 -13.06 0.15
CA ILE A 610 -1.14 -11.69 0.70
C ILE A 610 -1.35 -10.65 -0.41
N SER A 611 -0.77 -10.84 -1.60
CA SER A 611 -0.99 -9.93 -2.74
C SER A 611 -2.44 -9.99 -3.24
N HIS A 612 -3.13 -11.12 -3.13
CA HIS A 612 -4.53 -11.25 -3.47
C HIS A 612 -5.42 -10.54 -2.43
N GLN A 613 -5.15 -10.73 -1.13
CA GLN A 613 -5.82 -10.01 -0.06
C GLN A 613 -5.69 -8.49 -0.26
N GLN A 614 -4.47 -7.98 -0.43
CA GLN A 614 -4.21 -6.55 -0.68
C GLN A 614 -4.89 -6.01 -1.94
N THR A 615 -5.02 -6.80 -3.01
CA THR A 615 -5.74 -6.38 -4.22
C THR A 615 -7.26 -6.40 -4.02
N THR A 616 -7.81 -7.32 -3.22
CA THR A 616 -9.24 -7.29 -2.83
C THR A 616 -9.56 -6.19 -1.81
N GLU A 617 -8.61 -5.80 -0.96
CA GLU A 617 -8.75 -4.66 -0.04
C GLU A 617 -8.79 -3.35 -0.83
N ARG A 618 -7.80 -3.12 -1.71
CA ARG A 618 -7.81 -1.96 -2.64
C ARG A 618 -9.03 -1.92 -3.55
N LEU A 619 -9.55 -3.09 -3.95
CA LEU A 619 -10.79 -3.15 -4.72
C LEU A 619 -11.99 -2.67 -3.88
N ARG A 620 -12.12 -3.10 -2.62
CA ARG A 620 -13.16 -2.59 -1.71
C ARG A 620 -13.01 -1.11 -1.39
N GLU A 621 -11.77 -0.62 -1.23
CA GLU A 621 -11.49 0.81 -1.06
C GLU A 621 -11.95 1.62 -2.29
N ALA A 622 -11.66 1.12 -3.50
CA ALA A 622 -12.11 1.71 -4.74
C ALA A 622 -13.65 1.65 -4.90
N GLU A 623 -14.27 0.49 -4.65
CA GLU A 623 -15.73 0.30 -4.66
C GLU A 623 -16.42 1.26 -3.68
N LEU A 624 -15.89 1.42 -2.47
CA LEU A 624 -16.41 2.36 -1.47
C LEU A 624 -16.20 3.82 -1.90
N SER A 625 -15.08 4.16 -2.55
CA SER A 625 -14.87 5.50 -3.11
C SER A 625 -15.85 5.81 -4.25
N VAL A 626 -16.21 4.81 -5.07
CA VAL A 626 -17.23 4.95 -6.12
C VAL A 626 -18.62 5.12 -5.50
N LEU A 627 -18.99 4.33 -4.49
CA LEU A 627 -20.27 4.49 -3.77
C LEU A 627 -20.40 5.87 -3.11
N ASN A 628 -19.32 6.40 -2.54
CA ASN A 628 -19.30 7.77 -2.01
C ASN A 628 -19.53 8.79 -3.12
N LEU A 629 -18.82 8.68 -4.26
CA LEU A 629 -19.00 9.59 -5.40
C LEU A 629 -20.39 9.46 -6.05
N GLU A 630 -20.98 8.27 -6.08
CA GLU A 630 -22.38 8.07 -6.50
C GLU A 630 -23.37 8.74 -5.54
N GLN A 631 -23.09 8.74 -4.23
CA GLN A 631 -23.87 9.48 -3.25
C GLN A 631 -23.68 11.01 -3.42
N ASP A 632 -22.44 11.50 -3.54
CA ASP A 632 -22.14 12.92 -3.77
C ASP A 632 -22.85 13.43 -5.04
N LEU A 633 -22.85 12.64 -6.13
CA LEU A 633 -23.59 12.95 -7.36
C LEU A 633 -25.12 12.92 -7.18
N ALA A 634 -25.65 12.03 -6.32
CA ALA A 634 -27.07 11.98 -5.99
C ALA A 634 -27.51 13.15 -5.09
N ASP A 635 -26.65 13.61 -4.18
CA ASP A 635 -26.88 14.76 -3.31
C ASP A 635 -26.76 16.08 -4.09
N LEU A 636 -25.71 16.26 -4.91
CA LEU A 636 -25.63 17.34 -5.91
C LEU A 636 -26.83 17.35 -6.87
N GLY A 637 -27.35 16.17 -7.23
CA GLY A 637 -28.56 16.02 -8.04
C GLY A 637 -29.80 16.63 -7.36
N LYS A 638 -29.95 16.44 -6.04
CA LYS A 638 -31.01 17.06 -5.23
C LYS A 638 -30.81 18.57 -5.12
N GLU A 639 -29.61 19.03 -4.79
CA GLU A 639 -29.29 20.45 -4.70
C GLU A 639 -29.61 21.19 -6.02
N ILE A 640 -29.31 20.57 -7.16
CA ILE A 640 -29.64 21.10 -8.49
C ILE A 640 -31.16 21.16 -8.71
N ASP A 641 -31.94 20.17 -8.27
CA ASP A 641 -33.40 20.16 -8.39
C ASP A 641 -34.11 21.08 -7.37
N GLU A 642 -33.50 21.32 -6.21
CA GLU A 642 -33.92 22.33 -5.23
C GLU A 642 -33.62 23.75 -5.76
N CYS A 643 -32.42 24.00 -6.29
CA CYS A 643 -32.09 25.25 -6.98
C CYS A 643 -33.01 25.53 -8.17
N LYS A 644 -33.40 24.52 -8.96
CA LYS A 644 -34.40 24.67 -10.03
C LYS A 644 -35.76 25.09 -9.47
N GLN A 645 -36.19 24.52 -8.35
CA GLN A 645 -37.45 24.88 -7.70
C GLN A 645 -37.40 26.32 -7.17
N GLU A 646 -36.32 26.71 -6.49
CA GLU A 646 -36.15 28.10 -6.02
C GLU A 646 -36.14 29.08 -7.20
N VAL A 647 -35.38 28.81 -8.27
CA VAL A 647 -35.37 29.67 -9.47
C VAL A 647 -36.75 29.78 -10.12
N LEU A 648 -37.54 28.69 -10.17
CA LEU A 648 -38.92 28.73 -10.65
C LEU A 648 -39.83 29.57 -9.74
N ASP A 649 -39.66 29.48 -8.42
CA ASP A 649 -40.43 30.28 -7.46
C ASP A 649 -40.01 31.75 -7.45
N LYS A 650 -38.72 32.09 -7.60
CA LYS A 650 -38.27 33.47 -7.83
C LYS A 650 -38.77 34.02 -9.17
N HIS A 651 -38.91 33.18 -10.20
CA HIS A 651 -39.54 33.60 -11.45
C HIS A 651 -41.05 33.83 -11.31
N ARG A 652 -41.76 33.01 -10.52
CA ARG A 652 -43.18 33.22 -10.14
C ARG A 652 -43.36 34.48 -9.30
N GLU A 653 -42.50 34.71 -8.30
CA GLU A 653 -42.46 35.93 -7.49
C GLU A 653 -42.29 37.17 -8.39
N ALA A 654 -41.30 37.16 -9.29
CA ALA A 654 -41.01 38.23 -10.24
C ALA A 654 -42.21 38.52 -11.16
N LEU A 655 -42.84 37.50 -11.74
CA LEU A 655 -44.09 37.63 -12.51
C LEU A 655 -45.24 38.21 -11.66
N SER A 656 -45.34 37.83 -10.39
CA SER A 656 -46.32 38.43 -9.46
C SER A 656 -46.04 39.92 -9.22
N TRP A 657 -44.76 40.31 -9.14
CA TRP A 657 -44.36 41.71 -8.95
C TRP A 657 -44.54 42.54 -10.22
N GLU A 658 -44.23 41.98 -11.40
CA GLU A 658 -44.45 42.66 -12.68
C GLU A 658 -45.94 42.89 -12.95
N THR A 659 -46.80 41.92 -12.62
CA THR A 659 -48.27 42.07 -12.75
C THR A 659 -48.84 43.05 -11.72
N LYS A 660 -48.42 43.00 -10.44
CA LYS A 660 -48.75 44.02 -9.43
C LYS A 660 -48.30 45.42 -9.87
N TYR A 661 -47.11 45.54 -10.46
CA TYR A 661 -46.58 46.80 -10.98
C TYR A 661 -47.41 47.32 -12.14
N LYS A 662 -47.72 46.49 -13.15
CA LYS A 662 -48.59 46.85 -14.29
C LYS A 662 -49.96 47.34 -13.81
N MET A 663 -50.63 46.59 -12.93
CA MET A 663 -51.90 47.00 -12.32
C MET A 663 -51.79 48.33 -11.55
N SER A 664 -50.72 48.53 -10.78
CA SER A 664 -50.50 49.76 -10.01
C SER A 664 -50.19 50.96 -10.90
N TYR A 665 -49.47 50.75 -12.00
CA TYR A 665 -49.15 51.74 -13.01
C TYR A 665 -50.41 52.15 -13.80
N GLU A 666 -51.24 51.18 -14.21
CA GLU A 666 -52.53 51.43 -14.88
C GLU A 666 -53.53 52.14 -13.96
N ALA A 667 -53.67 51.70 -12.70
CA ALA A 667 -54.51 52.36 -11.70
C ALA A 667 -54.02 53.79 -11.39
N LYS A 668 -52.70 54.02 -11.34
CA LYS A 668 -52.14 55.36 -11.22
C LYS A 668 -52.45 56.20 -12.46
N LYS A 669 -52.24 55.67 -13.67
CA LYS A 669 -52.52 56.35 -14.94
C LYS A 669 -53.99 56.77 -15.02
N PHE A 670 -54.92 55.88 -14.69
CA PHE A 670 -56.35 56.18 -14.63
C PHE A 670 -56.66 57.30 -13.62
N LYS A 671 -56.08 57.25 -12.42
CA LYS A 671 -56.24 58.29 -11.40
C LYS A 671 -55.65 59.64 -11.82
N ASP A 672 -54.50 59.64 -12.49
CA ASP A 672 -53.85 60.86 -13.00
C ASP A 672 -54.67 61.45 -14.17
N GLU A 673 -55.33 60.61 -14.98
CA GLU A 673 -56.31 61.00 -16.01
C GLU A 673 -57.62 61.56 -15.42
N GLU A 674 -58.19 60.95 -14.37
CA GLU A 674 -59.31 61.51 -13.59
C GLU A 674 -58.95 62.84 -12.91
N SER A 675 -57.71 62.98 -12.44
CA SER A 675 -57.21 64.16 -11.74
C SER A 675 -56.82 65.31 -12.69
N ALA A 676 -56.75 65.05 -14.00
CA ALA A 676 -56.40 66.04 -15.01
C ALA A 676 -57.44 67.17 -15.07
N GLN A 677 -56.98 68.39 -15.34
CA GLN A 677 -57.82 69.60 -15.30
C GLN A 677 -58.94 69.63 -16.36
N ASN A 678 -58.88 68.74 -17.35
CA ASN A 678 -59.87 68.57 -18.41
C ASN A 678 -60.92 67.46 -18.12
N SER A 679 -60.83 66.78 -16.96
CA SER A 679 -61.81 65.75 -16.59
C SER A 679 -63.13 66.36 -16.12
N GLU A 680 -64.21 65.56 -16.12
CA GLU A 680 -65.53 65.98 -15.62
C GLU A 680 -65.46 66.44 -14.14
N ILE A 681 -64.62 65.78 -13.33
CA ILE A 681 -64.35 66.14 -11.94
C ILE A 681 -63.61 67.48 -11.83
N GLY A 682 -62.66 67.76 -12.75
CA GLY A 682 -61.98 69.05 -12.86
C GLY A 682 -62.97 70.19 -13.18
N ILE A 683 -63.86 69.95 -14.14
CA ILE A 683 -64.91 70.90 -14.57
C ILE A 683 -65.90 71.17 -13.41
N MET A 684 -66.38 70.12 -12.73
CA MET A 684 -67.26 70.27 -11.56
C MET A 684 -66.61 71.09 -10.44
N LYS A 685 -65.32 70.85 -10.12
CA LYS A 685 -64.59 71.62 -9.10
C LYS A 685 -64.50 73.11 -9.46
N ALA A 686 -64.29 73.45 -10.72
CA ALA A 686 -64.24 74.83 -11.18
C ALA A 686 -65.59 75.56 -11.03
N GLU A 687 -66.71 74.91 -11.34
CA GLU A 687 -68.04 75.52 -11.21
C GLU A 687 -68.50 75.60 -9.75
N ILE A 688 -68.20 74.59 -8.91
CA ILE A 688 -68.39 74.67 -7.45
C ILE A 688 -67.64 75.89 -6.88
N HIS A 689 -66.42 76.17 -7.34
CA HIS A 689 -65.66 77.33 -6.88
C HIS A 689 -66.31 78.67 -7.29
N ARG A 690 -66.87 78.77 -8.52
CA ARG A 690 -67.66 79.93 -8.94
C ARG A 690 -68.90 80.15 -8.06
N MET A 691 -69.62 79.08 -7.72
CA MET A 691 -70.76 79.15 -6.80
C MET A 691 -70.36 79.59 -5.39
N GLN A 692 -69.23 79.12 -4.87
CA GLN A 692 -68.67 79.55 -3.58
C GLN A 692 -68.31 81.05 -3.56
N VAL A 693 -67.73 81.57 -4.65
CA VAL A 693 -67.45 83.02 -4.80
C VAL A 693 -68.75 83.83 -4.80
N ARG A 694 -69.80 83.37 -5.48
CA ARG A 694 -71.11 84.05 -5.49
C ARG A 694 -71.81 84.03 -4.13
N PHE A 695 -71.73 82.91 -3.39
CA PHE A 695 -72.27 82.79 -2.03
C PHE A 695 -71.54 83.71 -1.03
N THR A 696 -70.21 83.77 -1.08
CA THR A 696 -69.42 84.62 -0.17
C THR A 696 -69.62 86.12 -0.42
N GLN A 697 -69.97 86.54 -1.63
CA GLN A 697 -70.37 87.93 -1.92
C GLN A 697 -71.69 88.32 -1.24
N LEU A 698 -72.72 87.45 -1.29
CA LEU A 698 -73.99 87.66 -0.58
C LEU A 698 -73.79 87.70 0.94
N LYS A 699 -73.00 86.77 1.49
CA LYS A 699 -72.74 86.68 2.93
C LYS A 699 -72.09 87.96 3.50
N ARG A 700 -71.14 88.57 2.76
CA ARG A 700 -70.48 89.84 3.13
C ARG A 700 -71.43 91.04 3.23
N MET A 701 -72.51 91.07 2.43
CA MET A 701 -73.53 92.13 2.52
C MET A 701 -74.37 92.01 3.80
N GLN A 702 -74.68 90.78 4.20
CA GLN A 702 -75.44 90.49 5.42
C GLN A 702 -74.58 90.65 6.69
N GLU A 703 -73.31 90.26 6.65
CA GLU A 703 -72.39 90.33 7.78
C GLU A 703 -72.01 91.78 8.15
N LYS A 704 -71.95 92.70 7.18
CA LYS A 704 -71.69 94.14 7.46
C LYS A 704 -72.70 94.77 8.40
N LEU A 705 -74.00 94.46 8.24
CA LEU A 705 -75.04 95.07 9.07
C LEU A 705 -75.02 94.58 10.54
N VAL A 706 -74.48 93.38 10.78
CA VAL A 706 -74.43 92.77 12.12
C VAL A 706 -73.10 93.06 12.83
N THR A 707 -71.99 93.15 12.09
CA THR A 707 -70.68 93.48 12.66
C THR A 707 -70.65 94.87 13.32
N ASP A 708 -71.37 95.86 12.78
CA ASP A 708 -71.49 97.19 13.39
C ASP A 708 -72.23 97.17 14.76
N LEU A 709 -73.08 96.18 15.01
CA LEU A 709 -73.70 95.95 16.33
C LEU A 709 -72.78 95.13 17.26
N GLU A 710 -72.14 94.08 16.73
CA GLU A 710 -71.23 93.21 17.50
C GLU A 710 -69.97 93.93 17.98
N ASN A 711 -69.47 94.93 17.23
CA ASN A 711 -68.34 95.79 17.62
C ASN A 711 -68.54 96.45 19.00
N THR A 712 -69.78 96.70 19.44
CA THR A 712 -70.07 97.26 20.77
C THR A 712 -69.91 96.24 21.90
N VAL A 713 -70.13 94.95 21.63
CA VAL A 713 -69.89 93.84 22.58
C VAL A 713 -68.40 93.48 22.60
N HIS A 714 -67.75 93.46 21.42
CA HIS A 714 -66.31 93.25 21.33
C HIS A 714 -65.49 94.31 22.06
N HIS A 715 -65.96 95.57 22.20
CA HIS A 715 -65.28 96.54 23.06
C HIS A 715 -65.29 96.13 24.56
N ARG A 716 -66.28 95.35 24.99
CA ARG A 716 -66.36 94.77 26.34
C ARG A 716 -65.51 93.50 26.47
N GLU A 717 -65.58 92.57 25.52
CA GLU A 717 -64.68 91.40 25.46
C GLU A 717 -63.20 91.85 25.42
N HIS A 718 -62.86 92.89 24.66
CA HIS A 718 -61.49 93.43 24.57
C HIS A 718 -60.96 93.97 25.91
N ILE A 719 -61.84 94.44 26.82
CA ILE A 719 -61.44 94.85 28.18
C ILE A 719 -61.17 93.62 29.06
N PHE A 720 -61.94 92.54 28.90
CA PHE A 720 -61.69 91.27 29.60
C PHE A 720 -60.41 90.57 29.08
N ASP A 721 -60.26 90.48 27.76
CA ASP A 721 -59.10 89.86 27.11
C ASP A 721 -57.81 90.66 27.32
N THR A 722 -57.84 91.98 27.52
CA THR A 722 -56.62 92.75 27.85
C THR A 722 -56.14 92.59 29.30
N VAL A 723 -56.98 92.05 30.19
CA VAL A 723 -56.54 91.56 31.50
C VAL A 723 -55.91 90.18 31.34
N ASN A 724 -56.63 89.22 30.75
CA ASN A 724 -56.15 87.83 30.59
C ASN A 724 -54.87 87.72 29.71
N ALA A 725 -54.75 88.56 28.67
CA ALA A 725 -53.59 88.57 27.78
C ALA A 725 -52.31 89.17 28.40
N ARG A 726 -52.34 89.62 29.66
CA ARG A 726 -51.13 89.96 30.43
C ARG A 726 -50.54 88.79 31.20
N GLU A 727 -51.25 87.65 31.31
CA GLU A 727 -50.88 86.58 32.23
C GLU A 727 -50.43 85.27 31.54
N LYS A 728 -50.97 84.93 30.35
CA LYS A 728 -50.58 83.72 29.60
C LYS A 728 -49.62 84.03 28.43
N VAL A 729 -48.34 84.24 28.76
CA VAL A 729 -47.20 84.24 27.81
C VAL A 729 -46.72 82.79 27.59
N TYR A 730 -46.36 82.44 26.34
CA TYR A 730 -46.14 81.07 25.83
C TYR A 730 -47.40 80.19 25.77
N GLY A 731 -47.49 79.33 24.74
CA GLY A 731 -48.57 78.33 24.59
C GLY A 731 -49.19 78.28 23.19
N SER A 732 -48.73 77.33 22.35
CA SER A 732 -49.26 77.10 20.99
C SER A 732 -50.72 76.64 20.99
N LYS A 733 -51.55 77.11 20.03
CA LYS A 733 -52.93 76.61 19.85
C LYS A 733 -53.03 75.52 18.78
N PHE A 734 -53.59 74.38 19.19
CA PHE A 734 -53.96 73.24 18.35
C PHE A 734 -54.98 73.58 17.24
N LYS A 735 -55.08 72.70 16.22
CA LYS A 735 -56.24 72.61 15.32
C LYS A 735 -56.67 71.17 15.04
N SER A 736 -57.99 70.97 15.05
CA SER A 736 -58.76 69.84 14.49
C SER A 736 -58.55 68.42 15.06
N ARG A 737 -59.54 67.98 15.83
CA ARG A 737 -59.74 66.61 16.36
C ARG A 737 -59.76 65.52 15.28
N SER A 738 -60.20 65.84 14.04
CA SER A 738 -60.16 64.88 12.93
C SER A 738 -58.73 64.64 12.41
N THR A 739 -57.88 65.67 12.41
CA THR A 739 -56.46 65.47 12.08
C THR A 739 -55.76 64.66 13.13
N MET A 740 -56.14 64.77 14.41
CA MET A 740 -55.63 63.93 15.50
C MET A 740 -56.07 62.46 15.34
N GLN A 741 -57.32 62.16 14.99
CA GLN A 741 -57.75 60.78 14.69
C GLN A 741 -57.08 60.21 13.43
N HIS A 742 -56.88 61.02 12.39
CA HIS A 742 -56.09 60.60 11.23
C HIS A 742 -54.61 60.41 11.60
N LYS A 743 -54.06 61.22 12.51
CA LYS A 743 -52.72 61.02 13.09
C LYS A 743 -52.64 59.75 13.91
N ILE A 744 -53.67 59.42 14.68
CA ILE A 744 -53.72 58.19 15.50
C ILE A 744 -53.84 56.95 14.61
N ASN A 745 -54.60 56.99 13.52
CA ASN A 745 -54.66 55.87 12.57
C ASN A 745 -53.42 55.81 11.66
N GLU A 746 -52.83 56.93 11.26
CA GLU A 746 -51.47 56.96 10.68
C GLU A 746 -50.46 56.37 11.65
N LEU A 747 -50.50 56.75 12.93
CA LEU A 747 -49.56 56.29 13.95
C LEU A 747 -49.79 54.83 14.29
N LYS A 748 -51.02 54.31 14.32
CA LYS A 748 -51.29 52.87 14.48
C LYS A 748 -50.86 52.07 13.25
N ASN A 749 -51.06 52.59 12.04
CA ASN A 749 -50.55 51.94 10.83
C ASN A 749 -49.01 52.03 10.77
N LYS A 750 -48.40 53.16 11.16
CA LYS A 750 -46.95 53.30 11.29
C LYS A 750 -46.39 52.44 12.40
N LEU A 751 -47.08 52.27 13.54
CA LEU A 751 -46.69 51.35 14.60
C LEU A 751 -46.81 49.89 14.14
N LYS A 752 -47.81 49.56 13.31
CA LYS A 752 -47.97 48.21 12.74
C LYS A 752 -46.99 47.93 11.59
N ILE A 753 -46.64 48.95 10.81
CA ILE A 753 -45.55 48.90 9.83
C ILE A 753 -44.22 48.76 10.58
N VAL A 754 -43.96 49.57 11.60
CA VAL A 754 -42.76 49.49 12.46
C VAL A 754 -42.71 48.18 13.24
N PHE A 755 -43.82 47.57 13.66
CA PHE A 755 -43.81 46.21 14.23
C PHE A 755 -43.57 45.13 13.16
N GLY A 756 -43.99 45.35 11.92
CA GLY A 756 -43.61 44.53 10.77
C GLY A 756 -42.12 44.64 10.48
N GLU A 757 -41.62 45.86 10.32
CA GLU A 757 -40.21 46.20 10.14
C GLU A 757 -39.35 45.71 11.32
N ILE A 758 -39.82 45.80 12.57
CA ILE A 758 -39.15 45.21 13.73
C ILE A 758 -39.12 43.69 13.59
N SER A 759 -40.25 43.00 13.38
CA SER A 759 -40.28 41.53 13.24
C SER A 759 -39.48 41.03 12.03
N ASP A 760 -39.44 41.80 10.94
CA ASP A 760 -38.63 41.50 9.76
C ASP A 760 -37.16 41.82 10.01
N THR A 761 -36.81 42.86 10.79
CA THR A 761 -35.43 43.06 11.27
C THR A 761 -35.01 42.03 12.31
N GLU A 762 -35.90 41.49 13.13
CA GLU A 762 -35.62 40.39 14.06
C GLU A 762 -35.31 39.10 13.28
N LYS A 763 -36.10 38.78 12.24
CA LYS A 763 -35.78 37.70 11.29
C LYS A 763 -34.45 37.94 10.59
N ASN A 764 -34.26 39.12 9.99
CA ASN A 764 -33.00 39.48 9.33
C ASN A 764 -31.81 39.43 10.32
N LEU A 765 -32.00 39.73 11.60
CA LEU A 765 -30.95 39.67 12.63
C LEU A 765 -30.65 38.22 13.04
N ILE A 766 -31.66 37.34 13.08
CA ILE A 766 -31.48 35.88 13.23
C ILE A 766 -30.81 35.28 11.99
N GLU A 767 -31.16 35.71 10.79
CA GLU A 767 -30.53 35.31 9.52
C GLU A 767 -29.08 35.82 9.46
N ILE A 768 -28.80 37.05 9.91
CA ILE A 768 -27.43 37.59 10.04
C ILE A 768 -26.64 36.87 11.15
N ASP A 769 -27.24 36.50 12.27
CA ASP A 769 -26.58 35.75 13.36
C ASP A 769 -26.26 34.30 12.94
N THR A 770 -27.16 33.63 12.22
CA THR A 770 -26.88 32.32 11.64
C THR A 770 -25.86 32.40 10.51
N ALA A 771 -25.94 33.38 9.61
CA ALA A 771 -24.92 33.64 8.60
C ALA A 771 -23.56 34.01 9.23
N GLN A 772 -23.53 34.78 10.32
CA GLN A 772 -22.32 35.09 11.07
C GLN A 772 -21.71 33.84 11.70
N LYS A 773 -22.52 32.95 12.29
CA LYS A 773 -22.05 31.68 12.85
C LYS A 773 -21.51 30.73 11.78
N LEU A 774 -22.17 30.66 10.61
CA LEU A 774 -21.68 29.90 9.47
C LEU A 774 -20.37 30.47 8.91
N LEU A 775 -20.29 31.80 8.70
CA LEU A 775 -19.05 32.48 8.29
C LEU A 775 -17.93 32.32 9.32
N GLN A 776 -18.24 32.32 10.62
CA GLN A 776 -17.24 32.13 11.66
C GLN A 776 -16.72 30.69 11.68
N ALA A 777 -17.59 29.69 11.53
CA ALA A 777 -17.18 28.30 11.34
C ALA A 777 -16.37 28.09 10.04
N GLU A 778 -16.73 28.79 8.95
CA GLU A 778 -15.96 28.78 7.71
C GLU A 778 -14.58 29.44 7.89
N ILE A 779 -14.49 30.57 8.59
CA ILE A 779 -13.22 31.23 8.95
C ILE A 779 -12.36 30.32 9.81
N GLU A 780 -12.94 29.61 10.79
CA GLU A 780 -12.22 28.64 11.62
C GLU A 780 -11.69 27.47 10.78
N ASN A 781 -12.52 26.88 9.91
CA ASN A 781 -12.11 25.83 8.96
C ASN A 781 -11.02 26.32 7.99
N LYS A 782 -11.13 27.54 7.46
CA LYS A 782 -10.11 28.16 6.61
C LYS A 782 -8.82 28.46 7.36
N SER A 783 -8.90 28.81 8.64
CA SER A 783 -7.71 29.01 9.49
C SER A 783 -6.96 27.69 9.74
N GLN A 784 -7.68 26.57 9.89
CA GLN A 784 -7.11 25.23 10.00
C GLN A 784 -6.44 24.81 8.69
N GLN A 785 -7.13 24.95 7.54
CA GLN A 785 -6.55 24.70 6.21
C GLN A 785 -5.28 25.52 5.96
N ILE A 786 -5.27 26.79 6.36
CA ILE A 786 -4.08 27.67 6.27
C ILE A 786 -2.94 27.20 7.19
N GLU A 787 -3.20 26.63 8.36
CA GLU A 787 -2.15 26.08 9.23
C GLU A 787 -1.61 24.75 8.71
N GLU A 788 -2.47 23.88 8.15
CA GLU A 788 -2.05 22.67 7.43
C GLU A 788 -1.18 23.02 6.22
N GLU A 789 -1.57 24.01 5.39
CA GLU A 789 -0.76 24.49 4.27
C GLU A 789 0.59 25.10 4.74
N LYS A 790 0.65 25.79 5.88
CA LYS A 790 1.93 26.25 6.47
C LYS A 790 2.81 25.08 6.87
N ILE A 791 2.24 24.04 7.50
CA ILE A 791 2.98 22.84 7.91
C ILE A 791 3.53 22.13 6.67
N GLN A 792 2.70 21.88 5.65
CA GLN A 792 3.15 21.30 4.37
C GLN A 792 4.22 22.18 3.69
N THR A 793 4.02 23.49 3.66
CA THR A 793 5.02 24.45 3.14
C THR A 793 6.34 24.41 3.91
N SER A 794 6.31 24.14 5.23
CA SER A 794 7.52 24.01 6.06
C SER A 794 8.26 22.69 5.80
N LEU A 795 7.53 21.59 5.59
CA LEU A 795 8.08 20.28 5.21
C LEU A 795 8.74 20.37 3.83
N ILE A 796 8.03 20.89 2.83
CA ILE A 796 8.54 21.10 1.46
C ILE A 796 9.78 22.01 1.45
N LYS A 797 9.83 23.04 2.31
CA LYS A 797 11.04 23.86 2.48
C LYS A 797 12.22 23.05 3.04
N SER A 798 11.99 22.24 4.07
CA SER A 798 13.02 21.33 4.62
C SER A 798 13.51 20.32 3.57
N GLU A 799 12.62 19.76 2.75
CA GLU A 799 12.97 18.85 1.66
C GLU A 799 13.79 19.55 0.56
N ILE A 800 13.43 20.79 0.19
CA ILE A 800 14.20 21.61 -0.75
C ILE A 800 15.59 21.95 -0.18
N GLU A 801 15.69 22.25 1.12
CA GLU A 801 16.97 22.46 1.79
C GLU A 801 17.84 21.19 1.76
N GLN A 802 17.29 20.03 2.10
CA GLN A 802 18.00 18.75 2.03
C GLN A 802 18.42 18.39 0.59
N ALA A 803 17.53 18.53 -0.39
CA ALA A 803 17.81 18.28 -1.80
C ALA A 803 18.87 19.24 -2.38
N THR A 804 18.90 20.49 -1.92
CA THR A 804 19.92 21.46 -2.35
C THR A 804 21.27 21.24 -1.67
N LEU A 805 21.32 20.77 -0.42
CA LEU A 805 22.54 20.28 0.23
C LEU A 805 23.12 19.09 -0.56
N LEU A 806 22.31 18.05 -0.81
CA LEU A 806 22.72 16.87 -1.61
C LEU A 806 23.19 17.25 -3.02
N LYS A 807 22.53 18.21 -3.67
CA LYS A 807 22.94 18.74 -4.99
C LYS A 807 24.31 19.43 -4.92
N GLN A 808 24.63 20.12 -3.83
CA GLN A 808 25.93 20.77 -3.63
C GLN A 808 27.02 19.75 -3.30
N GLU A 809 26.79 18.77 -2.42
CA GLU A 809 27.73 17.66 -2.18
C GLU A 809 28.10 16.92 -3.48
N ASN A 810 27.11 16.60 -4.32
CA ASN A 810 27.35 15.97 -5.62
C ASN A 810 28.13 16.89 -6.58
N LEU A 811 27.83 18.18 -6.60
CA LEU A 811 28.57 19.15 -7.42
C LEU A 811 30.04 19.26 -6.97
N ASP A 812 30.30 19.38 -5.67
CA ASP A 812 31.65 19.47 -5.12
C ASP A 812 32.43 18.16 -5.29
N TYR A 813 31.78 17.01 -5.17
CA TYR A 813 32.38 15.72 -5.52
C TYR A 813 32.81 15.66 -6.99
N ILE A 814 31.94 16.10 -7.92
CA ILE A 814 32.25 16.21 -9.35
C ILE A 814 33.38 17.22 -9.59
N VAL A 815 33.38 18.39 -8.95
CA VAL A 815 34.42 19.42 -9.11
C VAL A 815 35.77 18.93 -8.57
N ARG A 816 35.79 18.29 -7.38
CA ARG A 816 36.99 17.65 -6.80
C ARG A 816 37.57 16.60 -7.76
N HIS A 817 36.74 15.73 -8.34
CA HIS A 817 37.17 14.74 -9.34
C HIS A 817 37.64 15.36 -10.65
N GLN A 818 36.93 16.34 -11.21
CA GLN A 818 37.35 17.06 -12.43
C GLN A 818 38.66 17.82 -12.22
N TYR A 819 38.88 18.39 -11.04
CA TYR A 819 40.12 19.08 -10.67
C TYR A 819 41.27 18.08 -10.50
N ARG A 820 41.04 16.96 -9.82
CA ARG A 820 41.99 15.84 -9.70
C ARG A 820 42.37 15.27 -11.07
N ALA A 821 41.39 15.05 -11.95
CA ALA A 821 41.62 14.63 -13.33
C ALA A 821 42.39 15.67 -14.16
N ARG A 822 42.09 16.98 -14.00
CA ARG A 822 42.87 18.07 -14.62
C ARG A 822 44.32 18.09 -14.12
N ARG A 823 44.56 17.89 -12.82
CA ARG A 823 45.92 17.78 -12.24
C ARG A 823 46.67 16.55 -12.76
N TYR A 824 46.03 15.38 -12.84
CA TYR A 824 46.66 14.19 -13.44
C TYR A 824 46.97 14.37 -14.93
N ARG A 825 46.09 15.00 -15.72
CA ARG A 825 46.38 15.36 -17.13
C ARG A 825 47.54 16.36 -17.25
N ALA A 826 47.62 17.36 -16.37
CA ALA A 826 48.71 18.33 -16.36
C ALA A 826 50.07 17.71 -15.96
N PHE A 827 50.05 16.71 -15.07
CA PHE A 827 51.22 15.92 -14.70
C PHE A 827 51.66 14.98 -15.85
N ALA A 828 50.72 14.25 -16.47
CA ALA A 828 51.00 13.38 -17.61
C ALA A 828 51.51 14.16 -18.84
N GLY A 829 51.02 15.38 -19.05
CA GLY A 829 51.52 16.31 -20.06
C GLY A 829 52.78 17.11 -19.66
N ALA A 830 53.48 16.72 -18.59
CA ALA A 830 54.71 17.32 -18.06
C ALA A 830 54.68 18.83 -17.67
N ASN A 831 53.59 19.55 -17.94
CA ASN A 831 53.46 20.99 -17.72
C ASN A 831 53.46 21.42 -16.24
N GLN A 832 53.30 20.48 -15.28
CA GLN A 832 53.45 20.76 -13.85
C GLN A 832 54.17 19.62 -13.12
N LEU A 833 55.29 19.95 -12.47
CA LEU A 833 56.00 19.06 -11.56
C LEU A 833 55.30 18.97 -10.19
N PRO A 834 55.39 17.84 -9.46
CA PRO A 834 54.90 17.74 -8.08
C PRO A 834 55.64 18.73 -7.16
N LYS A 835 54.89 19.49 -6.35
CA LYS A 835 55.45 20.46 -5.39
C LYS A 835 56.37 19.80 -4.35
N PHE A 836 56.07 18.57 -3.98
CA PHE A 836 56.84 17.78 -3.02
C PHE A 836 57.21 16.44 -3.66
N ARG A 837 58.45 15.97 -3.43
CA ARG A 837 58.98 14.68 -3.89
C ARG A 837 59.27 13.69 -2.77
N ASN A 838 59.15 14.11 -1.52
CA ASN A 838 59.37 13.29 -0.33
C ASN A 838 58.02 13.04 0.36
N GLU A 839 57.68 11.78 0.58
CA GLU A 839 56.40 11.36 1.15
C GLU A 839 56.17 11.92 2.56
N ILE A 840 57.22 12.05 3.37
CA ILE A 840 57.14 12.60 4.74
C ILE A 840 56.64 14.06 4.71
N LEU A 841 57.07 14.86 3.72
CA LEU A 841 56.60 16.24 3.57
C LEU A 841 55.16 16.31 3.05
N ILE A 842 54.73 15.33 2.24
CA ILE A 842 53.34 15.22 1.78
C ILE A 842 52.43 14.85 2.96
N GLN A 843 52.84 13.89 3.80
CA GLN A 843 52.11 13.49 4.99
C GLN A 843 51.99 14.65 6.00
N ALA A 844 53.07 15.42 6.22
CA ALA A 844 53.05 16.58 7.10
C ALA A 844 52.16 17.74 6.61
N ASP A 845 52.18 18.07 5.31
CA ASP A 845 51.29 19.09 4.72
C ASP A 845 49.82 18.63 4.74
N LEU A 846 49.56 17.33 4.58
CA LEU A 846 48.23 16.73 4.67
C LEU A 846 47.71 16.71 6.12
N GLN A 847 48.55 16.39 7.11
CA GLN A 847 48.22 16.52 8.54
C GLN A 847 47.87 17.97 8.89
N ARG A 848 48.70 18.93 8.49
CA ARG A 848 48.45 20.36 8.70
C ARG A 848 47.14 20.83 8.06
N GLN A 849 46.79 20.31 6.88
CA GLN A 849 45.51 20.60 6.23
C GLN A 849 44.31 19.98 6.98
N ARG A 850 44.48 18.81 7.61
CA ARG A 850 43.45 18.24 8.50
C ARG A 850 43.26 19.07 9.75
N GLU A 851 44.34 19.44 10.44
CA GLU A 851 44.29 20.32 11.63
C GLU A 851 43.58 21.66 11.33
N ILE A 852 43.81 22.23 10.14
CA ILE A 852 43.13 23.44 9.67
C ILE A 852 41.64 23.18 9.38
N ASN A 853 41.30 22.07 8.71
CA ASN A 853 39.89 21.72 8.46
C ASN A 853 39.13 21.38 9.74
N GLU A 854 39.77 20.73 10.72
CA GLU A 854 39.20 20.38 12.03
C GLU A 854 38.96 21.64 12.88
N THR A 855 39.90 22.59 12.89
CA THR A 855 39.74 23.87 13.61
C THR A 855 38.73 24.82 12.96
N ILE A 856 38.71 24.95 11.63
CA ILE A 856 37.63 25.66 10.92
C ILE A 856 36.29 24.93 11.13
N GLY A 857 36.32 23.60 11.17
CA GLY A 857 35.18 22.74 11.45
C GLY A 857 34.50 23.06 12.78
N GLY A 858 35.26 23.03 13.89
CA GLY A 858 34.74 23.38 15.21
C GLY A 858 34.22 24.82 15.30
N ILE A 859 34.78 25.76 14.53
CA ILE A 859 34.23 27.12 14.41
C ILE A 859 32.85 27.10 13.73
N VAL A 860 32.66 26.31 12.66
CA VAL A 860 31.37 26.17 11.97
C VAL A 860 30.33 25.45 12.85
N GLU A 861 30.71 24.41 13.58
CA GLU A 861 29.80 23.73 14.53
C GLU A 861 29.32 24.68 15.65
N ASN A 862 30.23 25.48 16.23
CA ASN A 862 29.84 26.51 17.20
C ASN A 862 28.89 27.56 16.59
N LEU A 863 29.19 28.06 15.38
CA LEU A 863 28.31 29.00 14.68
C LEU A 863 26.92 28.40 14.36
N MET A 864 26.81 27.08 14.15
CA MET A 864 25.52 26.40 13.96
C MET A 864 24.69 26.31 15.25
N ILE A 865 25.32 26.40 16.42
CA ILE A 865 24.66 26.50 17.72
C ILE A 865 24.28 27.96 18.00
N ASP A 866 25.20 28.91 17.77
CA ASP A 866 24.99 30.34 18.02
C ASP A 866 23.93 30.97 17.10
N PHE A 867 23.81 30.50 15.85
CA PHE A 867 22.88 31.05 14.85
C PHE A 867 21.97 29.98 14.22
N PRO A 868 20.96 29.45 14.96
CA PRO A 868 20.06 28.41 14.44
C PRO A 868 19.33 28.80 13.14
N GLY A 869 18.98 30.09 12.98
CA GLY A 869 18.35 30.61 11.76
C GLY A 869 19.24 30.65 10.51
N GLN A 870 20.54 30.37 10.62
CA GLN A 870 21.46 30.23 9.47
C GLN A 870 21.97 28.80 9.26
N ARG A 871 21.46 27.82 10.03
CA ARG A 871 21.91 26.43 10.05
C ARG A 871 22.03 25.78 8.67
N PHE A 872 21.10 26.04 7.75
CA PHE A 872 21.15 25.57 6.36
C PHE A 872 22.41 26.06 5.61
N ASN A 873 22.74 27.35 5.73
CA ASN A 873 23.90 27.92 5.03
C ASN A 873 25.23 27.52 5.67
N LEU A 874 25.25 27.37 6.99
CA LEU A 874 26.42 26.86 7.72
C LEU A 874 26.66 25.36 7.44
N SER A 875 25.58 24.56 7.30
CA SER A 875 25.67 23.14 6.92
C SER A 875 26.34 22.92 5.57
N LYS A 876 26.14 23.82 4.60
CA LYS A 876 26.84 23.79 3.30
C LYS A 876 28.36 23.94 3.50
N ILE A 877 28.76 24.92 4.29
CA ILE A 877 30.18 25.18 4.58
C ILE A 877 30.79 23.98 5.29
N TRP A 878 30.09 23.42 6.29
CA TRP A 878 30.48 22.19 6.99
C TRP A 878 30.69 20.99 6.06
N GLN A 879 29.80 20.78 5.07
CA GLN A 879 29.96 19.74 4.05
C GLN A 879 31.22 19.95 3.19
N THR A 880 31.54 21.20 2.82
CA THR A 880 32.75 21.48 2.01
C THR A 880 34.09 21.25 2.73
N LEU A 881 34.08 21.15 4.07
CA LEU A 881 35.28 20.94 4.90
C LEU A 881 35.65 19.46 5.12
N LYS A 882 34.73 18.54 4.81
CA LYS A 882 34.94 17.08 4.81
C LYS A 882 35.50 16.57 3.48
#